data_AF-A0A7Y4A8T1-F1
#
_entry.id   AF-A0A7Y4A8T1-F1
#
_cell.length_a   1.000
_cell.length_b   1.000
_cell.length_c   1.000
_cell.angle_alpha   90.00
_cell.angle_beta   90.00
_cell.angle_gamma   90.00
#
_symmetry.space_group_name_H-M   'P 1'
#
loop_
_entity.id
_entity.type
_entity.pdbx_description
1 polymer ?
#
loop_
_entity_poly.entity_id
_entity_poly.type
_entity_poly.pdbx_seq_one_letter_code
_entity_poly.pdbx_strand_id
1 'polypeptide(L)'
;MQSSPHAAQIEQTLISTFGFDQLRGGQQQVIDTVLSNRSCAAIFPTGSGKSLCYQLPALCLPHLTIVVSPLLALMKDQLAFLHERGIAAASIDSTQSREQTQATMNRIRQGELKILMISVERLKNERFRQFISQVPISLLVVDEAHCISEWGHNFRPDYLKLPQYLNELNIPQALLLTATATTSVVEDMQRKFAIEPNDIVVTGFYRSNLDISILPCEDSEKGDKLLEVLRPEPNAPTVVYVTLQNSAESVAELLRSSGHNAMAYHAGLASDVRETIQNQFMAGDVDCIVATIAFGMGVDKSNIRRVIHFDLPKSVENYAQEIGRAGRDGQRSQCILLGNQNGISTLENFIFGDTPELQDIKHVLEQAERSSPQWEIVLSRLANECNIRQLPLKTLLVYMEMAGLIEAKYSYFADYRFKFIKDKEFIVNQFDPVRRQFVQALFDCSTKAKVWCQVDFDALWQHFQGERQRAVAALDYFHEKGWVELESKLMTEVYQVKPFSKTTHQYAEELWQLFCTKEKSDVARIDYLLNFFQSSQCLSHELASYFGDNAAPNECGHCSVCHGQVAQLPKPQSPVLTELPILDWLNELETKAGEQLSTTLQAKFLCGIATPKFTRLKARSLVGFGRLESVPFSDVIEWINQTNID
;
A
#
# COMPACT_ATOMS: atom_id res chain seq x y z
N MET A 1 25.69 18.63 -28.18
CA MET A 1 25.63 17.69 -27.04
C MET A 1 27.04 17.58 -26.49
N GLN A 2 27.31 18.23 -25.35
CA GLN A 2 28.56 17.99 -24.62
C GLN A 2 28.48 16.56 -24.07
N SER A 3 29.51 15.74 -24.32
CA SER A 3 29.62 14.40 -23.76
C SER A 3 29.57 14.48 -22.23
N SER A 4 28.70 13.68 -21.60
CA SER A 4 28.60 13.63 -20.13
C SER A 4 29.99 13.39 -19.51
N PRO A 5 30.38 14.14 -18.46
CA PRO A 5 31.65 13.91 -17.77
C PRO A 5 31.72 12.52 -17.12
N HIS A 6 30.59 11.84 -16.96
CA HIS A 6 30.48 10.49 -16.40
C HIS A 6 30.33 9.40 -17.45
N ALA A 7 30.27 9.73 -18.75
CA ALA A 7 29.94 8.78 -19.82
C ALA A 7 30.81 7.50 -19.79
N ALA A 8 32.13 7.65 -19.66
CA ALA A 8 33.05 6.51 -19.62
C ALA A 8 32.83 5.61 -18.39
N GLN A 9 32.57 6.20 -17.22
CA GLN A 9 32.30 5.45 -15.99
C GLN A 9 30.96 4.71 -16.07
N ILE A 10 29.94 5.36 -16.65
CA ILE A 10 28.62 4.77 -16.86
C ILE A 10 28.71 3.57 -17.80
N GLU A 11 29.32 3.76 -18.97
CA GLU A 11 29.49 2.71 -19.98
C GLU A 11 30.28 1.52 -19.43
N GLN A 12 31.40 1.79 -18.75
CA GLN A 12 32.20 0.73 -18.12
C GLN A 12 31.37 -0.08 -17.11
N THR A 13 30.65 0.58 -16.21
CA THR A 13 29.84 -0.07 -15.17
C THR A 13 28.67 -0.86 -15.79
N LEU A 14 28.04 -0.31 -16.82
CA LEU A 14 26.93 -0.93 -17.53
C LEU A 14 27.34 -2.27 -18.15
N ILE A 15 28.48 -2.29 -18.85
CA ILE A 15 28.98 -3.48 -19.53
C ILE A 15 29.56 -4.46 -18.51
N SER A 16 30.47 -4.03 -17.63
CA SER A 16 31.22 -4.94 -16.75
C SER A 16 30.36 -5.60 -15.69
N THR A 17 29.36 -4.88 -15.16
CA THR A 17 28.57 -5.34 -14.01
C THR A 17 27.20 -5.84 -14.45
N PHE A 18 26.50 -5.05 -15.28
CA PHE A 18 25.14 -5.37 -15.69
C PHE A 18 25.06 -6.12 -17.03
N GLY A 19 26.15 -6.18 -17.81
CA GLY A 19 26.20 -6.91 -19.08
C GLY A 19 25.19 -6.38 -20.11
N PHE A 20 24.82 -5.11 -20.02
CA PHE A 20 23.97 -4.45 -21.00
C PHE A 20 24.83 -3.66 -21.98
N ASP A 21 24.48 -3.70 -23.26
CA ASP A 21 25.24 -3.00 -24.30
C ASP A 21 24.93 -1.50 -24.32
N GLN A 22 23.69 -1.12 -24.00
CA GLN A 22 23.21 0.26 -24.11
C GLN A 22 22.14 0.57 -23.06
N LEU A 23 22.09 1.84 -22.65
CA LEU A 23 20.99 2.38 -21.86
C LEU A 23 19.75 2.60 -22.72
N ARG A 24 18.59 2.45 -22.09
CA ARG A 24 17.28 2.77 -22.70
C ARG A 24 17.01 4.28 -22.61
N GLY A 25 16.02 4.73 -23.37
CA GLY A 25 15.59 6.12 -23.40
C GLY A 25 15.33 6.68 -21.99
N GLY A 26 15.81 7.90 -21.73
CA GLY A 26 15.69 8.58 -20.44
C GLY A 26 16.71 8.14 -19.37
N GLN A 27 17.20 6.89 -19.37
CA GLN A 27 18.08 6.38 -18.31
C GLN A 27 19.39 7.18 -18.20
N GLN A 28 20.02 7.52 -19.34
CA GLN A 28 21.27 8.30 -19.36
C GLN A 28 21.09 9.66 -18.66
N GLN A 29 20.01 10.39 -18.97
CA GLN A 29 19.72 11.69 -18.36
C GLN A 29 19.55 11.57 -16.85
N VAL A 30 18.82 10.57 -16.37
CA VAL A 30 18.61 10.34 -14.93
C VAL A 30 19.94 10.04 -14.24
N ILE A 31 20.73 9.12 -14.79
CA ILE A 31 22.01 8.70 -14.23
C ILE A 31 22.98 9.90 -14.18
N ASP A 32 23.09 10.66 -15.27
CA ASP A 32 23.97 11.84 -15.33
C ASP A 32 23.58 12.89 -14.29
N THR A 33 22.28 13.15 -14.12
CA THR A 33 21.77 14.11 -13.12
C THR A 33 22.14 13.67 -11.70
N VAL A 34 21.93 12.39 -11.37
CA VAL A 34 22.26 11.83 -10.05
C VAL A 34 23.78 11.82 -9.79
N LEU A 35 24.60 11.49 -10.80
CA LEU A 35 26.06 11.55 -10.67
C LEU A 35 26.59 12.99 -10.56
N SER A 36 25.81 13.97 -11.01
CA SER A 36 26.06 15.39 -10.80
C SER A 36 25.62 15.90 -9.42
N ASN A 37 25.26 15.02 -8.49
CA ASN A 37 24.75 15.32 -7.15
C ASN A 37 23.46 16.18 -7.14
N ARG A 38 22.55 15.92 -8.08
CA ARG A 38 21.26 16.62 -8.17
C ARG A 38 20.11 15.63 -8.03
N SER A 39 19.08 16.04 -7.28
CA SER A 39 17.86 15.26 -7.16
C SER A 39 17.13 15.15 -8.50
N CYS A 40 16.50 14.02 -8.77
CA CYS A 40 15.86 13.72 -10.05
C CYS A 40 14.54 12.97 -9.84
N ALA A 41 13.57 13.20 -10.72
CA ALA A 41 12.35 12.39 -10.81
C ALA A 41 12.29 11.67 -12.16
N ALA A 42 12.20 10.34 -12.14
CA ALA A 42 12.08 9.52 -13.34
C ALA A 42 10.69 8.86 -13.39
N ILE A 43 9.89 9.27 -14.37
CA ILE A 43 8.54 8.77 -14.64
C ILE A 43 8.61 7.89 -15.87
N PHE A 44 8.92 6.61 -15.67
CA PHE A 44 9.10 5.65 -16.76
C PHE A 44 8.05 4.54 -16.65
N PRO A 45 7.39 4.12 -17.75
CA PRO A 45 6.39 3.07 -17.67
C PRO A 45 6.97 1.73 -17.18
N THR A 46 6.09 0.80 -16.85
CA THR A 46 6.48 -0.55 -16.43
C THR A 46 7.32 -1.24 -17.51
N GLY A 47 8.34 -1.99 -17.08
CA GLY A 47 9.24 -2.69 -18.00
C GLY A 47 10.37 -1.83 -18.60
N SER A 48 10.40 -0.50 -18.40
CA SER A 48 11.45 0.38 -18.97
C SER A 48 12.81 0.33 -18.27
N GLY A 49 12.99 -0.50 -17.24
CA GLY A 49 14.27 -0.63 -16.54
C GLY A 49 14.55 0.48 -15.53
N LYS A 50 13.53 0.95 -14.80
CA LYS A 50 13.67 1.98 -13.75
C LYS A 50 14.75 1.67 -12.71
N SER A 51 14.91 0.40 -12.34
CA SER A 51 15.86 0.03 -11.30
C SER A 51 17.30 0.38 -11.66
N LEU A 52 17.68 0.28 -12.93
CA LEU A 52 19.04 0.60 -13.37
C LEU A 52 19.40 2.07 -13.09
N CYS A 53 18.41 2.98 -13.09
CA CYS A 53 18.59 4.39 -12.80
C CYS A 53 19.11 4.67 -11.39
N TYR A 54 18.93 3.76 -10.43
CA TYR A 54 19.54 3.88 -9.11
C TYR A 54 20.68 2.88 -8.89
N GLN A 55 20.57 1.68 -9.47
CA GLN A 55 21.56 0.61 -9.25
C GLN A 55 22.93 0.99 -9.80
N LEU A 56 22.98 1.56 -11.01
CA LEU A 56 24.24 1.98 -11.62
C LEU A 56 24.89 3.15 -10.87
N PRO A 57 24.20 4.27 -10.60
CA PRO A 57 24.82 5.37 -9.86
C PRO A 57 25.17 4.99 -8.42
N ALA A 58 24.46 4.05 -7.77
CA ALA A 58 24.84 3.55 -6.45
C ALA A 58 26.26 2.95 -6.43
N LEU A 59 26.71 2.35 -7.53
CA LEU A 59 28.08 1.81 -7.66
C LEU A 59 29.12 2.89 -7.93
N CYS A 60 28.71 4.01 -8.54
CA CYS A 60 29.60 5.12 -8.90
C CYS A 60 29.75 6.15 -7.76
N LEU A 61 28.73 6.28 -6.91
CA LEU A 61 28.73 7.16 -5.75
C LEU A 61 29.56 6.57 -4.61
N PRO A 62 30.20 7.40 -3.77
CA PRO A 62 31.15 6.90 -2.75
C PRO A 62 30.49 6.13 -1.61
N HIS A 63 29.28 6.51 -1.20
CA HIS A 63 28.67 6.00 0.04
C HIS A 63 27.43 5.13 -0.22
N LEU A 64 26.66 4.87 0.83
CA LEU A 64 25.47 4.02 0.79
C LEU A 64 24.36 4.68 -0.04
N THR A 65 23.61 3.87 -0.79
CA THR A 65 22.32 4.24 -1.38
C THR A 65 21.21 3.57 -0.60
N ILE A 66 20.23 4.34 -0.12
CA ILE A 66 19.04 3.81 0.55
C ILE A 66 17.90 3.77 -0.46
N VAL A 67 17.26 2.62 -0.62
CA VAL A 67 16.11 2.43 -1.52
C VAL A 67 14.87 2.15 -0.67
N VAL A 68 13.97 3.13 -0.61
CA VAL A 68 12.67 2.99 0.04
C VAL A 68 11.70 2.40 -0.97
N SER A 69 11.15 1.22 -0.70
CA SER A 69 10.16 0.57 -1.56
C SER A 69 8.99 0.04 -0.72
N PRO A 70 7.74 0.08 -1.23
CA PRO A 70 6.57 -0.32 -0.44
C PRO A 70 6.38 -1.84 -0.36
N LEU A 71 7.20 -2.64 -1.06
CA LEU A 71 6.89 -4.01 -1.44
C LEU A 71 8.04 -4.97 -1.10
N LEU A 72 7.81 -5.80 -0.09
CA LEU A 72 8.81 -6.79 0.34
C LEU A 72 9.14 -7.82 -0.74
N ALA A 73 8.15 -8.25 -1.53
CA ALA A 73 8.37 -9.21 -2.63
C ALA A 73 9.30 -8.61 -3.70
N LEU A 74 9.04 -7.37 -4.12
CA LEU A 74 9.89 -6.67 -5.08
C LEU A 74 11.31 -6.47 -4.53
N MET A 75 11.46 -6.15 -3.24
CA MET A 75 12.79 -6.05 -2.62
C MET A 75 13.57 -7.36 -2.70
N LYS A 76 12.93 -8.52 -2.50
CA LYS A 76 13.59 -9.83 -2.63
C LYS A 76 14.08 -10.08 -4.06
N ASP A 77 13.24 -9.84 -5.06
CA ASP A 77 13.59 -10.05 -6.46
C ASP A 77 14.73 -9.13 -6.91
N GLN A 78 14.70 -7.86 -6.49
CA GLN A 78 15.77 -6.92 -6.77
C GLN A 78 17.08 -7.31 -6.08
N LEU A 79 17.03 -7.81 -4.84
CA LEU A 79 18.22 -8.29 -4.13
C LEU A 79 18.82 -9.53 -4.79
N ALA A 80 18.00 -10.49 -5.23
CA ALA A 80 18.47 -11.65 -5.96
C ALA A 80 19.23 -11.22 -7.22
N PHE A 81 18.65 -10.32 -8.01
CA PHE A 81 19.31 -9.74 -9.19
C PHE A 81 20.63 -9.04 -8.85
N LEU A 82 20.67 -8.23 -7.78
CA LEU A 82 21.89 -7.54 -7.36
C LEU A 82 22.99 -8.53 -6.92
N HIS A 83 22.63 -9.58 -6.18
CA HIS A 83 23.57 -10.61 -5.72
C HIS A 83 24.13 -11.44 -6.86
N GLU A 84 23.31 -11.78 -7.86
CA GLU A 84 23.76 -12.45 -9.10
C GLU A 84 24.82 -11.63 -9.84
N ARG A 85 24.80 -10.30 -9.71
CA ARG A 85 25.80 -9.38 -10.28
C ARG A 85 26.96 -9.06 -9.33
N GLY A 86 27.05 -9.74 -8.19
CA GLY A 86 28.10 -9.51 -7.18
C GLY A 86 28.00 -8.16 -6.48
N ILE A 87 26.84 -7.49 -6.53
CA ILE A 87 26.64 -6.19 -5.90
C ILE A 87 26.31 -6.39 -4.42
N ALA A 88 27.07 -5.72 -3.55
CA ALA A 88 26.84 -5.76 -2.11
C ALA A 88 25.57 -4.98 -1.72
N ALA A 89 24.46 -5.72 -1.64
CA ALA A 89 23.15 -5.19 -1.26
C ALA A 89 22.50 -6.01 -0.14
N ALA A 90 21.63 -5.39 0.64
CA ALA A 90 20.80 -6.07 1.64
C ALA A 90 19.45 -5.37 1.83
N SER A 91 18.48 -6.06 2.45
CA SER A 91 17.27 -5.42 2.98
C SER A 91 17.28 -5.32 4.49
N ILE A 92 16.46 -4.43 5.05
CA ILE A 92 15.96 -4.51 6.42
C ILE A 92 14.43 -4.46 6.36
N ASP A 93 13.78 -5.53 6.81
CA ASP A 93 12.32 -5.67 6.78
C ASP A 93 11.76 -6.38 8.02
N SER A 94 10.45 -6.63 8.06
CA SER A 94 9.77 -7.25 9.19
C SER A 94 9.95 -8.77 9.27
N THR A 95 10.47 -9.41 8.22
CA THR A 95 10.61 -10.87 8.14
C THR A 95 11.97 -11.37 8.62
N GLN A 96 12.95 -10.48 8.75
CA GLN A 96 14.30 -10.82 9.17
C GLN A 96 14.39 -11.05 10.69
N SER A 97 15.21 -12.04 11.06
CA SER A 97 15.63 -12.23 12.44
C SER A 97 16.50 -11.07 12.93
N ARG A 98 16.61 -10.92 14.24
CA ARG A 98 17.49 -9.92 14.87
C ARG A 98 18.95 -10.13 14.48
N GLU A 99 19.41 -11.38 14.37
CA GLU A 99 20.78 -11.74 13.98
C GLU A 99 21.08 -11.30 12.55
N GLN A 100 20.17 -11.58 11.60
CA GLN A 100 20.27 -11.11 10.22
C GLN A 100 20.28 -9.58 10.16
N THR A 101 19.37 -8.92 10.89
CA THR A 101 19.33 -7.47 10.97
C THR A 101 20.64 -6.92 11.52
N GLN A 102 21.17 -7.49 12.60
CA GLN A 102 22.41 -7.04 13.23
C GLN A 102 23.63 -7.26 12.33
N ALA A 103 23.68 -8.37 11.59
CA ALA A 103 24.71 -8.64 10.59
C ALA A 103 24.67 -7.59 9.47
N THR A 104 23.49 -7.29 8.92
CA THR A 104 23.30 -6.23 7.92
C THR A 104 23.76 -4.88 8.48
N MET A 105 23.35 -4.52 9.71
CA MET A 105 23.73 -3.27 10.36
C MET A 105 25.25 -3.16 10.57
N ASN A 106 25.94 -4.26 10.87
CA ASN A 106 27.40 -4.27 10.98
C ASN A 106 28.09 -4.04 9.64
N ARG A 107 27.60 -4.70 8.56
CA ARG A 107 28.12 -4.49 7.19
C ARG A 107 27.91 -3.06 6.72
N ILE A 108 26.79 -2.43 7.10
CA ILE A 108 26.54 -0.99 6.85
C ILE A 108 27.61 -0.14 7.55
N ARG A 109 27.87 -0.37 8.85
CA ARG A 109 28.90 0.39 9.60
C ARG A 109 30.29 0.25 8.99
N GLN A 110 30.60 -0.93 8.46
CA GLN A 110 31.88 -1.22 7.83
C GLN A 110 32.00 -0.64 6.42
N GLY A 111 30.93 -0.06 5.87
CA GLY A 111 30.93 0.50 4.51
C GLY A 111 30.94 -0.57 3.41
N GLU A 112 30.60 -1.82 3.74
CA GLU A 112 30.63 -2.94 2.79
C GLU A 112 29.43 -2.94 1.84
N LEU A 113 28.31 -2.32 2.23
CA LEU A 113 27.08 -2.28 1.44
C LEU A 113 27.04 -1.03 0.56
N LYS A 114 26.67 -1.23 -0.71
CA LYS A 114 26.38 -0.15 -1.66
C LYS A 114 24.91 0.20 -1.71
N ILE A 115 24.03 -0.78 -1.52
CA ILE A 115 22.57 -0.60 -1.59
C ILE A 115 21.90 -1.21 -0.36
N LEU A 116 21.08 -0.41 0.32
CA LEU A 116 20.18 -0.87 1.38
C LEU A 116 18.73 -0.67 0.93
N MET A 117 17.99 -1.75 0.74
CA MET A 117 16.54 -1.69 0.52
C MET A 117 15.80 -1.70 1.85
N ILE A 118 14.82 -0.82 2.04
CA ILE A 118 14.09 -0.70 3.30
C ILE A 118 12.62 -0.34 3.06
N SER A 119 11.72 -0.87 3.88
CA SER A 119 10.33 -0.41 3.88
C SER A 119 10.19 0.94 4.58
N VAL A 120 9.19 1.73 4.19
CA VAL A 120 8.95 3.05 4.82
C VAL A 120 8.63 2.91 6.32
N GLU A 121 7.96 1.83 6.72
CA GLU A 121 7.62 1.52 8.11
C GLU A 121 8.88 1.20 8.94
N ARG A 122 9.89 0.56 8.35
CA ARG A 122 11.18 0.34 9.00
C ARG A 122 12.01 1.62 9.06
N LEU A 123 11.99 2.44 8.02
CA LEU A 123 12.67 3.73 8.02
C LEU A 123 12.08 4.71 9.05
N LYS A 124 10.77 4.66 9.32
CA LYS A 124 10.10 5.43 10.40
C LYS A 124 10.73 5.18 11.78
N ASN A 125 11.26 3.98 12.02
CA ASN A 125 11.77 3.57 13.33
C ASN A 125 12.91 4.48 13.81
N GLU A 126 12.73 5.14 14.97
CA GLU A 126 13.69 6.11 15.51
C GLU A 126 15.06 5.48 15.79
N ARG A 127 15.11 4.26 16.34
CA ARG A 127 16.40 3.57 16.60
C ARG A 127 17.17 3.32 15.31
N PHE A 128 16.46 2.95 14.24
CA PHE A 128 17.07 2.80 12.93
C PHE A 128 17.57 4.16 12.39
N ARG A 129 16.77 5.23 12.51
CA ARG A 129 17.19 6.58 12.08
C ARG A 129 18.40 7.11 12.85
N GLN A 130 18.46 6.89 14.17
CA GLN A 130 19.61 7.25 15.01
C GLN A 130 20.87 6.47 14.64
N PHE A 131 20.72 5.23 14.19
CA PHE A 131 21.83 4.43 13.68
C PHE A 131 22.30 4.95 12.31
N ILE A 132 21.36 5.09 11.37
CA ILE A 132 21.70 5.37 9.97
C ILE A 132 22.20 6.81 9.79
N SER A 133 21.84 7.73 10.70
CA SER A 133 22.36 9.10 10.71
C SER A 133 23.88 9.18 10.96
N GLN A 134 24.49 8.10 11.47
CA GLN A 134 25.95 8.00 11.67
C GLN A 134 26.67 7.44 10.44
N VAL A 135 25.93 7.04 9.40
CA VAL A 135 26.45 6.40 8.20
C VAL A 135 26.40 7.43 7.07
N PRO A 136 27.50 7.65 6.31
CA PRO A 136 27.44 8.52 5.15
C PRO A 136 26.54 7.89 4.07
N ILE A 137 25.63 8.70 3.52
CA ILE A 137 24.66 8.26 2.51
C ILE A 137 24.80 9.19 1.29
N SER A 138 24.89 8.62 0.10
CA SER A 138 25.03 9.39 -1.14
C SER A 138 23.70 9.67 -1.84
N LEU A 139 22.69 8.81 -1.66
CA LEU A 139 21.44 8.88 -2.39
C LEU A 139 20.28 8.25 -1.61
N LEU A 140 19.16 8.96 -1.54
CA LEU A 140 17.87 8.40 -1.16
C LEU A 140 17.05 8.11 -2.42
N VAL A 141 16.73 6.86 -2.66
CA VAL A 141 15.84 6.44 -3.74
C VAL A 141 14.46 6.19 -3.16
N VAL A 142 13.44 6.80 -3.75
CA VAL A 142 12.05 6.55 -3.43
C VAL A 142 11.39 5.84 -4.61
N ASP A 143 11.17 4.54 -4.44
CA ASP A 143 10.44 3.72 -5.39
C ASP A 143 8.92 3.89 -5.19
N GLU A 144 8.14 3.76 -6.27
CA GLU A 144 6.72 4.10 -6.32
C GLU A 144 6.42 5.48 -5.72
N ALA A 145 7.22 6.49 -6.11
CA ALA A 145 7.21 7.84 -5.55
C ALA A 145 5.85 8.55 -5.63
N HIS A 146 4.94 8.12 -6.51
CA HIS A 146 3.55 8.60 -6.52
C HIS A 146 2.84 8.43 -5.16
N CYS A 147 3.27 7.49 -4.32
CA CYS A 147 2.76 7.28 -2.96
C CYS A 147 2.97 8.50 -2.04
N ILE A 148 3.92 9.39 -2.36
CA ILE A 148 4.21 10.63 -1.62
C ILE A 148 3.09 11.66 -1.82
N SER A 149 2.41 11.62 -2.96
CA SER A 149 1.38 12.60 -3.27
C SER A 149 0.03 12.14 -2.75
N GLU A 150 -0.67 13.03 -2.07
CA GLU A 150 -2.08 12.81 -1.68
C GLU A 150 -2.99 12.72 -2.91
N TRP A 151 -2.52 13.28 -4.03
CA TRP A 151 -3.13 13.18 -5.35
C TRP A 151 -2.75 11.90 -6.10
N GLY A 152 -1.92 11.03 -5.51
CA GLY A 152 -1.58 9.73 -6.08
C GLY A 152 -2.65 8.66 -5.81
N HIS A 153 -2.75 7.68 -6.71
CA HIS A 153 -3.75 6.60 -6.66
C HIS A 153 -3.50 5.55 -5.56
N ASN A 154 -2.31 5.53 -4.98
CA ASN A 154 -1.92 4.59 -3.91
C ASN A 154 -1.20 5.31 -2.77
N PHE A 155 -1.80 6.41 -2.30
CA PHE A 155 -1.25 7.22 -1.22
C PHE A 155 -0.86 6.38 0.02
N ARG A 156 0.39 6.54 0.48
CA ARG A 156 0.88 5.92 1.71
C ARG A 156 1.34 7.01 2.69
N PRO A 157 0.67 7.18 3.83
CA PRO A 157 0.96 8.28 4.76
C PRO A 157 2.43 8.39 5.15
N ASP A 158 3.11 7.27 5.45
CA ASP A 158 4.50 7.31 5.88
C ASP A 158 5.46 7.88 4.81
N TYR A 159 5.10 7.86 3.52
CA TYR A 159 5.90 8.45 2.44
C TYR A 159 5.95 9.99 2.53
N LEU A 160 4.96 10.64 3.15
CA LEU A 160 4.94 12.08 3.34
C LEU A 160 6.12 12.60 4.17
N LYS A 161 6.76 11.73 4.96
CA LYS A 161 7.90 12.08 5.82
C LYS A 161 9.25 11.93 5.14
N LEU A 162 9.32 11.31 3.96
CA LEU A 162 10.59 11.09 3.27
C LEU A 162 11.36 12.39 2.95
N PRO A 163 10.71 13.51 2.56
CA PRO A 163 11.40 14.80 2.42
C PRO A 163 12.05 15.28 3.72
N GLN A 164 11.37 15.10 4.85
CA GLN A 164 11.91 15.45 6.17
C GLN A 164 13.12 14.56 6.51
N TYR A 165 13.03 13.26 6.26
CA TYR A 165 14.11 12.31 6.53
C TYR A 165 15.34 12.55 5.65
N LEU A 166 15.16 12.99 4.40
CA LEU A 166 16.26 13.43 3.55
C LEU A 166 17.11 14.51 4.24
N ASN A 167 16.44 15.52 4.80
CA ASN A 167 17.08 16.62 5.51
C ASN A 167 17.66 16.18 6.87
N GLU A 168 16.90 15.45 7.69
CA GLU A 168 17.34 14.98 9.03
C GLU A 168 18.58 14.06 8.95
N LEU A 169 18.67 13.25 7.90
CA LEU A 169 19.79 12.32 7.68
C LEU A 169 20.93 12.95 6.87
N ASN A 170 20.85 14.24 6.53
CA ASN A 170 21.85 14.97 5.72
C ASN A 170 22.19 14.25 4.41
N ILE A 171 21.19 13.69 3.74
CA ILE A 171 21.39 13.00 2.45
C ILE A 171 21.40 14.07 1.36
N PRO A 172 22.43 14.13 0.50
CA PRO A 172 22.62 15.26 -0.41
C PRO A 172 21.62 15.32 -1.56
N GLN A 173 21.03 14.18 -1.95
CA GLN A 173 20.15 14.09 -3.11
C GLN A 173 19.14 12.95 -3.02
N ALA A 174 18.05 13.08 -3.76
CA ALA A 174 17.00 12.09 -3.89
C ALA A 174 16.73 11.68 -5.35
N LEU A 175 16.42 10.42 -5.59
CA LEU A 175 15.92 9.92 -6.86
C LEU A 175 14.51 9.37 -6.67
N LEU A 176 13.52 10.00 -7.28
CA LEU A 176 12.12 9.57 -7.25
C LEU A 176 11.81 8.73 -8.48
N LEU A 177 11.28 7.53 -8.29
CA LEU A 177 10.97 6.60 -9.38
C LEU A 177 9.48 6.24 -9.32
N THR A 178 8.77 6.38 -10.43
CA THR A 178 7.38 5.90 -10.53
C THR A 178 7.03 5.48 -11.94
N ALA A 179 6.07 4.56 -12.07
CA ALA A 179 5.54 4.13 -13.36
C ALA A 179 4.41 5.02 -13.88
N THR A 180 3.59 5.50 -12.95
CA THR A 180 2.38 6.27 -13.22
C THR A 180 2.39 7.49 -12.34
N ALA A 181 2.34 8.68 -12.95
CA ALA A 181 2.18 9.94 -12.27
C ALA A 181 1.56 10.96 -13.22
N THR A 182 0.48 11.60 -12.79
CA THR A 182 -0.12 12.74 -13.49
C THR A 182 0.75 13.99 -13.29
N THR A 183 0.51 15.03 -14.09
CA THR A 183 1.24 16.31 -13.97
C THR A 183 1.17 16.88 -12.54
N SER A 184 0.01 16.84 -11.89
CA SER A 184 -0.15 17.33 -10.51
C SER A 184 0.64 16.53 -9.49
N VAL A 185 0.75 15.21 -9.66
CA VAL A 185 1.58 14.34 -8.82
C VAL A 185 3.06 14.65 -9.02
N VAL A 186 3.50 14.88 -10.28
CA VAL A 186 4.87 15.27 -10.60
C VAL A 186 5.23 16.61 -9.96
N GLU A 187 4.38 17.62 -10.09
CA GLU A 187 4.56 18.94 -9.48
C GLU A 187 4.61 18.88 -7.94
N ASP A 188 3.80 18.02 -7.32
CA ASP A 188 3.80 17.83 -5.87
C ASP A 188 5.09 17.15 -5.38
N MET A 189 5.55 16.10 -6.07
CA MET A 189 6.85 15.47 -5.81
C MET A 189 8.00 16.45 -5.98
N GLN A 190 7.96 17.26 -7.06
CA GLN A 190 8.95 18.27 -7.36
C GLN A 190 9.08 19.30 -6.23
N ARG A 191 7.95 19.86 -5.77
CA ARG A 191 7.93 20.83 -4.66
C ARG A 191 8.45 20.22 -3.37
N LYS A 192 8.04 18.99 -3.03
CA LYS A 192 8.42 18.31 -1.78
C LYS A 192 9.91 17.99 -1.69
N PHE A 193 10.53 17.61 -2.82
CA PHE A 193 11.95 17.23 -2.87
C PHE A 193 12.87 18.30 -3.46
N ALA A 194 12.34 19.50 -3.75
CA ALA A 194 13.07 20.60 -4.38
C ALA A 194 13.81 20.17 -5.66
N ILE A 195 13.11 19.45 -6.55
CA ILE A 195 13.66 18.98 -7.83
C ILE A 195 13.53 20.10 -8.86
N GLU A 196 14.57 20.36 -9.63
CA GLU A 196 14.53 21.35 -10.71
C GLU A 196 13.67 20.83 -11.89
N PRO A 197 12.92 21.69 -12.61
CA PRO A 197 12.08 21.25 -13.72
C PRO A 197 12.82 20.46 -14.81
N ASN A 198 14.10 20.79 -15.05
CA ASN A 198 14.95 20.12 -16.04
C ASN A 198 15.45 18.73 -15.60
N ASP A 199 15.30 18.41 -14.31
CA ASP A 199 15.71 17.14 -13.71
C ASP A 199 14.52 16.17 -13.55
N ILE A 200 13.40 16.48 -14.21
CA ILE A 200 12.26 15.58 -14.39
C ILE A 200 12.41 14.89 -15.74
N VAL A 201 12.50 13.57 -15.72
CA VAL A 201 12.63 12.74 -16.92
C VAL A 201 11.38 11.90 -17.07
N VAL A 202 10.57 12.26 -18.06
CA VAL A 202 9.38 11.50 -18.47
C VAL A 202 9.69 10.78 -19.77
N THR A 203 9.49 9.47 -19.81
CA THR A 203 9.53 8.71 -21.07
C THR A 203 8.11 8.40 -21.52
N GLY A 204 7.90 8.26 -22.82
CA GLY A 204 6.57 8.01 -23.40
C GLY A 204 5.84 6.85 -22.73
N PHE A 205 4.56 7.07 -22.45
CA PHE A 205 3.63 6.12 -21.85
C PHE A 205 3.00 5.20 -22.92
N TYR A 206 2.90 5.68 -24.16
CA TYR A 206 2.27 4.95 -25.25
C TYR A 206 2.95 3.61 -25.55
N ARG A 207 2.14 2.55 -25.64
CA ARG A 207 2.57 1.19 -25.98
C ARG A 207 1.80 0.67 -27.19
N SER A 208 2.46 0.64 -28.35
CA SER A 208 1.86 0.19 -29.61
C SER A 208 1.47 -1.29 -29.64
N ASN A 209 1.97 -2.08 -28.68
CA ASN A 209 1.70 -3.51 -28.58
C ASN A 209 0.50 -3.87 -27.70
N LEU A 210 -0.15 -2.89 -27.05
CA LEU A 210 -1.31 -3.11 -26.19
C LEU A 210 -2.60 -2.70 -26.91
N ASP A 211 -3.43 -3.69 -27.24
CA ASP A 211 -4.78 -3.49 -27.78
C ASP A 211 -5.75 -3.23 -26.64
N ILE A 212 -6.35 -2.05 -26.60
CA ILE A 212 -7.30 -1.64 -25.54
C ILE A 212 -8.73 -1.76 -26.06
N SER A 213 -9.52 -2.63 -25.44
CA SER A 213 -10.90 -2.90 -25.85
C SER A 213 -11.88 -2.81 -24.69
N ILE A 214 -12.97 -2.06 -24.87
CA ILE A 214 -14.04 -1.93 -23.87
C ILE A 214 -15.27 -2.67 -24.36
N LEU A 215 -15.70 -3.69 -23.61
CA LEU A 215 -16.85 -4.54 -23.91
C LEU A 215 -17.97 -4.26 -22.90
N PRO A 216 -18.99 -3.46 -23.25
CA PRO A 216 -20.11 -3.20 -22.36
C PRO A 216 -20.94 -4.48 -22.11
N CYS A 217 -21.30 -4.76 -20.86
CA CYS A 217 -22.11 -5.94 -20.52
C CYS A 217 -22.82 -5.80 -19.17
N GLU A 218 -24.00 -6.39 -19.06
CA GLU A 218 -24.68 -6.51 -17.78
C GLU A 218 -23.94 -7.50 -16.86
N ASP A 219 -24.11 -7.39 -15.54
CA ASP A 219 -23.43 -8.30 -14.60
C ASP A 219 -23.76 -9.77 -14.84
N SER A 220 -25.00 -10.07 -15.27
CA SER A 220 -25.42 -11.43 -15.61
C SER A 220 -24.69 -12.00 -16.83
N GLU A 221 -24.14 -11.16 -17.70
CA GLU A 221 -23.47 -11.56 -18.94
C GLU A 221 -21.94 -11.63 -18.80
N LYS A 222 -21.36 -11.03 -17.75
CA LYS A 222 -19.91 -10.91 -17.57
C LYS A 222 -19.20 -12.27 -17.62
N GLY A 223 -19.78 -13.29 -16.98
CA GLY A 223 -19.22 -14.65 -16.97
C GLY A 223 -19.12 -15.26 -18.38
N ASP A 224 -20.19 -15.15 -19.16
CA ASP A 224 -20.25 -15.68 -20.52
C ASP A 224 -19.29 -14.92 -21.45
N LYS A 225 -19.23 -13.60 -21.35
CA LYS A 225 -18.28 -12.78 -22.14
C LYS A 225 -16.83 -13.07 -21.78
N LEU A 226 -16.53 -13.29 -20.50
CA LEU A 226 -15.18 -13.69 -20.08
C LEU A 226 -14.78 -15.00 -20.76
N LEU A 227 -15.65 -16.01 -20.77
CA LEU A 227 -15.39 -17.29 -21.45
C LEU A 227 -15.26 -17.13 -22.97
N GLU A 228 -16.05 -16.26 -23.59
CA GLU A 228 -15.95 -15.93 -25.02
C GLU A 228 -14.58 -15.32 -25.35
N VAL A 229 -14.11 -14.36 -24.55
CA VAL A 229 -12.80 -13.72 -24.70
C VAL A 229 -11.64 -14.70 -24.48
N LEU A 230 -11.81 -15.67 -23.57
CA LEU A 230 -10.78 -16.66 -23.28
C LEU A 230 -10.72 -17.81 -24.28
N ARG A 231 -11.80 -18.05 -25.05
CA ARG A 231 -11.90 -19.18 -25.98
C ARG A 231 -10.82 -19.17 -27.07
N PRO A 232 -10.48 -18.04 -27.72
CA PRO A 232 -9.30 -17.95 -28.57
C PRO A 232 -8.04 -18.08 -27.69
N GLU A 233 -7.22 -19.10 -27.94
CA GLU A 233 -6.00 -19.38 -27.15
C GLU A 233 -6.27 -19.55 -25.65
N PRO A 234 -6.93 -20.64 -25.21
CA PRO A 234 -7.35 -20.83 -23.82
C PRO A 234 -6.19 -20.86 -22.81
N ASN A 235 -4.97 -21.19 -23.28
CA ASN A 235 -3.77 -21.32 -22.46
C ASN A 235 -2.86 -20.08 -22.55
N ALA A 236 -3.29 -19.00 -23.22
CA ALA A 236 -2.49 -17.78 -23.27
C ALA A 236 -2.41 -17.16 -21.86
N PRO A 237 -1.21 -16.78 -21.35
CA PRO A 237 -1.05 -16.23 -20.01
C PRO A 237 -1.95 -15.01 -19.78
N THR A 238 -2.85 -15.13 -18.80
CA THR A 238 -3.93 -14.17 -18.56
C THR A 238 -4.00 -13.73 -17.10
N VAL A 239 -4.28 -12.45 -16.89
CA VAL A 239 -4.65 -11.89 -15.57
C VAL A 239 -6.06 -11.32 -15.66
N VAL A 240 -6.95 -11.75 -14.78
CA VAL A 240 -8.32 -11.24 -14.65
C VAL A 240 -8.42 -10.45 -13.35
N TYR A 241 -8.64 -9.15 -13.43
CA TYR A 241 -8.80 -8.26 -12.29
C TYR A 241 -10.25 -8.14 -11.84
N VAL A 242 -10.47 -8.30 -10.54
CA VAL A 242 -11.75 -8.14 -9.83
C VAL A 242 -11.58 -7.23 -8.62
N THR A 243 -12.66 -6.67 -8.11
CA THR A 243 -12.61 -5.72 -6.98
C THR A 243 -12.59 -6.44 -5.63
N LEU A 244 -13.38 -7.50 -5.47
CA LEU A 244 -13.58 -8.19 -4.18
C LEU A 244 -12.88 -9.55 -4.14
N GLN A 245 -12.48 -9.97 -2.93
CA GLN A 245 -11.83 -11.27 -2.72
C GLN A 245 -12.75 -12.44 -3.07
N ASN A 246 -14.02 -12.35 -2.69
CA ASN A 246 -15.02 -13.38 -3.03
C ASN A 246 -15.23 -13.49 -4.55
N SER A 247 -15.19 -12.36 -5.28
CA SER A 247 -15.26 -12.36 -6.73
C SER A 247 -14.06 -13.07 -7.36
N ALA A 248 -12.87 -12.98 -6.75
CA ALA A 248 -11.68 -13.66 -7.25
C ALA A 248 -11.85 -15.18 -7.20
N GLU A 249 -12.40 -15.67 -6.08
CA GLU A 249 -12.68 -17.09 -5.89
C GLU A 249 -13.78 -17.59 -6.82
N SER A 250 -14.92 -16.88 -6.89
CA SER A 250 -16.07 -17.30 -7.71
C SER A 250 -15.77 -17.27 -9.20
N VAL A 251 -15.07 -16.24 -9.69
CA VAL A 251 -14.67 -16.16 -11.10
C VAL A 251 -13.60 -17.21 -11.43
N ALA A 252 -12.65 -17.47 -10.53
CA ALA A 252 -11.70 -18.57 -10.74
C ALA A 252 -12.40 -19.94 -10.80
N GLU A 253 -13.42 -20.16 -9.98
CA GLU A 253 -14.23 -21.38 -10.00
C GLU A 253 -15.03 -21.51 -11.31
N LEU A 254 -15.65 -20.42 -11.79
CA LEU A 254 -16.29 -20.37 -13.11
C LEU A 254 -15.34 -20.77 -14.24
N LEU A 255 -14.12 -20.23 -14.23
CA LEU A 255 -13.10 -20.57 -15.23
C LEU A 255 -12.68 -22.04 -15.15
N ARG A 256 -12.43 -22.56 -13.94
CA ARG A 256 -12.06 -23.98 -13.73
C ARG A 256 -13.17 -24.94 -14.16
N SER A 257 -14.42 -24.65 -13.81
CA SER A 257 -15.57 -25.46 -14.22
C SER A 257 -15.78 -25.49 -15.74
N SER A 258 -15.30 -24.46 -16.44
CA SER A 258 -15.31 -24.36 -17.90
C SER A 258 -14.05 -24.94 -18.56
N GLY A 259 -13.14 -25.55 -17.78
CA GLY A 259 -11.95 -26.23 -18.28
C GLY A 259 -10.69 -25.37 -18.40
N HIS A 260 -10.70 -24.14 -17.88
CA HIS A 260 -9.51 -23.28 -17.86
C HIS A 260 -8.65 -23.54 -16.62
N ASN A 261 -7.33 -23.50 -16.80
CA ASN A 261 -6.34 -23.59 -15.73
C ASN A 261 -6.21 -22.24 -15.00
N ALA A 262 -7.11 -22.00 -14.03
CA ALA A 262 -7.25 -20.72 -13.35
C ALA A 262 -7.14 -20.80 -11.82
N MET A 263 -6.40 -19.88 -11.21
CA MET A 263 -6.28 -19.74 -9.75
C MET A 263 -6.69 -18.36 -9.25
N ALA A 264 -7.32 -18.32 -8.08
CA ALA A 264 -7.64 -17.08 -7.39
C ALA A 264 -6.40 -16.54 -6.65
N TYR A 265 -6.21 -15.22 -6.62
CA TYR A 265 -5.15 -14.56 -5.88
C TYR A 265 -5.66 -13.28 -5.21
N HIS A 266 -5.64 -13.23 -3.88
CA HIS A 266 -6.01 -12.04 -3.11
C HIS A 266 -5.30 -12.00 -1.75
N ALA A 267 -5.34 -10.83 -1.10
CA ALA A 267 -4.66 -10.60 0.19
C ALA A 267 -5.20 -11.44 1.36
N GLY A 268 -6.34 -12.12 1.20
CA GLY A 268 -6.89 -13.04 2.21
C GLY A 268 -6.21 -14.42 2.22
N LEU A 269 -5.48 -14.76 1.16
CA LEU A 269 -4.70 -16.00 1.09
C LEU A 269 -3.45 -15.89 1.96
N ALA A 270 -3.03 -17.02 2.54
CA ALA A 270 -1.79 -17.11 3.29
C ALA A 270 -0.58 -16.75 2.41
N SER A 271 0.49 -16.22 3.02
CA SER A 271 1.63 -15.66 2.27
C SER A 271 2.36 -16.70 1.42
N ASP A 272 2.52 -17.89 1.95
CA ASP A 272 3.11 -19.07 1.30
C ASP A 272 2.28 -19.57 0.12
N VAL A 273 0.95 -19.56 0.27
CA VAL A 273 0.02 -19.90 -0.83
C VAL A 273 0.15 -18.89 -1.97
N ARG A 274 0.16 -17.59 -1.65
CA ARG A 274 0.36 -16.53 -2.66
C ARG A 274 1.68 -16.68 -3.41
N GLU A 275 2.77 -16.92 -2.68
CA GLU A 275 4.10 -17.14 -3.27
C GLU A 275 4.11 -18.35 -4.22
N THR A 276 3.46 -19.45 -3.81
CA THR A 276 3.34 -20.66 -4.64
C THR A 276 2.58 -20.38 -5.94
N ILE A 277 1.41 -19.73 -5.85
CA ILE A 277 0.57 -19.39 -7.01
C ILE A 277 1.32 -18.46 -7.97
N GLN A 278 2.00 -17.44 -7.42
CA GLN A 278 2.82 -16.53 -8.22
C GLN A 278 3.90 -17.30 -8.97
N ASN A 279 4.66 -18.17 -8.30
CA ASN A 279 5.73 -18.94 -8.93
C ASN A 279 5.21 -19.86 -10.04
N GLN A 280 4.07 -20.52 -9.83
CA GLN A 280 3.43 -21.36 -10.84
C GLN A 280 3.01 -20.56 -12.09
N PHE A 281 2.43 -19.38 -11.90
CA PHE A 281 2.09 -18.48 -13.01
C PHE A 281 3.35 -17.98 -13.76
N MET A 282 4.40 -17.63 -13.01
CA MET A 282 5.68 -17.21 -13.61
C MET A 282 6.30 -18.34 -14.45
N ALA A 283 6.27 -19.58 -13.95
CA ALA A 283 6.75 -20.78 -14.64
C ALA A 283 5.89 -21.19 -15.84
N GLY A 284 4.60 -20.79 -15.86
CA GLY A 284 3.64 -21.20 -16.89
C GLY A 284 2.87 -22.49 -16.55
N ASP A 285 2.91 -22.93 -15.29
CA ASP A 285 2.09 -24.05 -14.79
C ASP A 285 0.62 -23.65 -14.61
N VAL A 286 0.36 -22.35 -14.43
CA VAL A 286 -0.97 -21.75 -14.35
C VAL A 286 -1.12 -20.75 -15.50
N ASP A 287 -2.17 -20.91 -16.30
CA ASP A 287 -2.42 -20.07 -17.47
C ASP A 287 -3.14 -18.77 -17.10
N CYS A 288 -4.04 -18.81 -16.11
CA CYS A 288 -4.87 -17.68 -15.73
C CYS A 288 -4.85 -17.40 -14.23
N ILE A 289 -4.62 -16.14 -13.86
CA ILE A 289 -4.76 -15.67 -12.47
C ILE A 289 -5.97 -14.73 -12.39
N VAL A 290 -6.93 -15.05 -11.53
CA VAL A 290 -8.04 -14.16 -11.17
C VAL A 290 -7.69 -13.48 -9.86
N ALA A 291 -7.58 -12.17 -9.85
CA ALA A 291 -7.02 -11.48 -8.70
C ALA A 291 -7.64 -10.13 -8.39
N THR A 292 -7.56 -9.76 -7.11
CA THR A 292 -7.67 -8.35 -6.74
C THR A 292 -6.37 -7.61 -7.06
N ILE A 293 -6.35 -6.30 -6.81
CA ILE A 293 -5.14 -5.46 -6.93
C ILE A 293 -3.93 -5.96 -6.13
N ALA A 294 -4.12 -6.93 -5.22
CA ALA A 294 -3.05 -7.63 -4.53
C ALA A 294 -2.10 -8.36 -5.49
N PHE A 295 -2.58 -8.84 -6.64
CA PHE A 295 -1.72 -9.42 -7.68
C PHE A 295 -1.26 -8.33 -8.63
N GLY A 296 -0.17 -7.68 -8.28
CA GLY A 296 0.30 -6.61 -9.15
C GLY A 296 1.73 -6.24 -8.89
N MET A 297 1.92 -5.27 -8.03
CA MET A 297 3.21 -4.70 -7.67
C MET A 297 4.29 -5.79 -7.46
N GLY A 298 5.28 -5.87 -8.37
CA GLY A 298 6.36 -6.88 -8.35
C GLY A 298 6.28 -8.01 -9.38
N VAL A 299 5.12 -8.25 -10.02
CA VAL A 299 5.02 -9.28 -11.08
C VAL A 299 5.78 -8.81 -12.34
N ASP A 300 6.79 -9.57 -12.75
CA ASP A 300 7.60 -9.34 -13.95
C ASP A 300 7.60 -10.52 -14.92
N LYS A 301 6.41 -10.99 -15.29
CA LYS A 301 6.24 -11.96 -16.38
C LYS A 301 6.24 -11.23 -17.71
N SER A 302 7.24 -11.48 -18.56
CA SER A 302 7.41 -10.74 -19.82
C SER A 302 6.30 -10.98 -20.84
N ASN A 303 5.70 -12.16 -20.81
CA ASN A 303 4.84 -12.70 -21.85
C ASN A 303 3.34 -12.79 -21.46
N ILE A 304 2.83 -11.90 -20.61
CA ILE A 304 1.39 -11.80 -20.33
C ILE A 304 0.66 -11.37 -21.62
N ARG A 305 -0.25 -12.21 -22.11
CA ARG A 305 -0.98 -12.01 -23.37
C ARG A 305 -2.32 -11.32 -23.19
N ARG A 306 -2.98 -11.52 -22.05
CA ARG A 306 -4.26 -10.88 -21.74
C ARG A 306 -4.27 -10.28 -20.34
N VAL A 307 -4.75 -9.06 -20.24
CA VAL A 307 -5.18 -8.44 -18.97
C VAL A 307 -6.66 -8.10 -19.14
N ILE A 308 -7.51 -8.68 -18.30
CA ILE A 308 -8.96 -8.52 -18.38
C ILE A 308 -9.44 -7.91 -17.08
N HIS A 309 -10.12 -6.78 -17.14
CA HIS A 309 -10.83 -6.17 -16.02
C HIS A 309 -12.26 -6.69 -16.03
N PHE A 310 -12.56 -7.60 -15.11
CA PHE A 310 -13.92 -8.11 -14.89
C PHE A 310 -14.78 -7.10 -14.12
N ASP A 311 -14.13 -6.34 -13.23
CA ASP A 311 -14.72 -5.20 -12.53
C ASP A 311 -13.98 -3.91 -12.88
N LEU A 312 -14.64 -2.76 -12.66
CA LEU A 312 -14.01 -1.46 -12.86
C LEU A 312 -12.77 -1.31 -11.95
N PRO A 313 -11.62 -0.85 -12.49
CA PRO A 313 -10.50 -0.44 -11.66
C PRO A 313 -10.87 0.81 -10.85
N LYS A 314 -10.05 1.14 -9.84
CA LYS A 314 -10.32 2.29 -8.95
C LYS A 314 -10.09 3.64 -9.59
N SER A 315 -9.20 3.70 -10.58
CA SER A 315 -8.82 4.92 -11.29
C SER A 315 -8.10 4.60 -12.60
N VAL A 316 -7.84 5.62 -13.41
CA VAL A 316 -7.08 5.49 -14.67
C VAL A 316 -5.62 5.08 -14.41
N GLU A 317 -5.04 5.54 -13.30
CA GLU A 317 -3.70 5.14 -12.86
C GLU A 317 -3.60 3.66 -12.49
N ASN A 318 -4.61 3.14 -11.77
CA ASN A 318 -4.67 1.70 -11.50
C ASN A 318 -4.82 0.91 -12.80
N TYR A 319 -5.74 1.31 -13.67
CA TYR A 319 -5.94 0.68 -14.97
C TYR A 319 -4.64 0.64 -15.79
N ALA A 320 -3.97 1.78 -15.93
CA ALA A 320 -2.69 1.95 -16.60
C ALA A 320 -1.60 1.01 -16.06
N GLN A 321 -1.46 0.94 -14.73
CA GLN A 321 -0.47 0.09 -14.08
C GLN A 321 -0.75 -1.40 -14.30
N GLU A 322 -2.04 -1.78 -14.31
CA GLU A 322 -2.51 -3.15 -14.48
C GLU A 322 -2.34 -3.63 -15.92
N ILE A 323 -2.78 -2.86 -16.92
CA ILE A 323 -2.59 -3.21 -18.34
C ILE A 323 -1.11 -3.16 -18.75
N GLY A 324 -0.30 -2.32 -18.11
CA GLY A 324 1.14 -2.23 -18.32
C GLY A 324 1.93 -3.48 -17.93
N ARG A 325 1.27 -4.51 -17.38
CA ARG A 325 1.82 -5.84 -17.14
C ARG A 325 1.86 -6.69 -18.40
N ALA A 326 0.95 -6.44 -19.33
CA ALA A 326 0.86 -7.17 -20.58
C ALA A 326 2.04 -6.86 -21.49
N GLY A 327 2.48 -7.86 -22.26
CA GLY A 327 3.32 -7.67 -23.44
C GLY A 327 4.66 -7.01 -23.19
N ARG A 328 5.33 -7.20 -22.04
CA ARG A 328 6.64 -6.55 -21.77
C ARG A 328 7.75 -7.03 -22.70
N ASP A 329 7.57 -8.18 -23.34
CA ASP A 329 8.36 -8.70 -24.46
C ASP A 329 8.15 -7.92 -25.78
N GLY A 330 7.27 -6.92 -25.80
CA GLY A 330 6.95 -6.10 -26.98
C GLY A 330 5.97 -6.77 -27.95
N GLN A 331 5.55 -8.01 -27.68
CA GLN A 331 4.56 -8.71 -28.51
C GLN A 331 3.15 -8.19 -28.23
N ARG A 332 2.24 -8.42 -29.19
CA ARG A 332 0.83 -8.00 -29.05
C ARG A 332 0.19 -8.67 -27.84
N SER A 333 -0.55 -7.87 -27.08
CA SER A 333 -1.36 -8.33 -25.95
C SER A 333 -2.67 -7.56 -25.89
N GLN A 334 -3.71 -8.20 -25.35
CA GLN A 334 -5.05 -7.64 -25.24
C GLN A 334 -5.32 -7.14 -23.83
N CYS A 335 -5.92 -5.97 -23.73
CA CYS A 335 -6.31 -5.28 -22.51
C CYS A 335 -7.81 -5.00 -22.58
N ILE A 336 -8.62 -5.79 -21.88
CA ILE A 336 -10.07 -5.85 -22.09
C ILE A 336 -10.80 -5.43 -20.81
N LEU A 337 -11.75 -4.52 -20.90
CA LEU A 337 -12.70 -4.23 -19.82
C LEU A 337 -14.06 -4.86 -20.12
N LEU A 338 -14.58 -5.67 -19.20
CA LEU A 338 -15.97 -6.11 -19.16
C LEU A 338 -16.77 -5.11 -18.33
N GLY A 339 -17.28 -4.08 -18.99
CA GLY A 339 -17.68 -2.84 -18.33
C GLY A 339 -19.19 -2.69 -18.09
N ASN A 340 -19.54 -2.30 -16.87
CA ASN A 340 -20.80 -1.66 -16.51
C ASN A 340 -20.58 -0.68 -15.35
N GLN A 341 -21.62 0.06 -14.98
CA GLN A 341 -21.59 1.06 -13.92
C GLN A 341 -22.06 0.50 -12.56
N ASN A 342 -22.46 -0.78 -12.47
CA ASN A 342 -22.94 -1.40 -11.23
C ASN A 342 -21.85 -1.47 -10.15
N GLY A 343 -20.58 -1.54 -10.57
CA GLY A 343 -19.43 -1.55 -9.66
C GLY A 343 -19.11 -0.21 -8.98
N ILE A 344 -19.73 0.91 -9.41
CA ILE A 344 -19.43 2.26 -8.89
C ILE A 344 -19.69 2.33 -7.40
N SER A 345 -20.88 1.89 -6.95
CA SER A 345 -21.25 1.93 -5.53
C SER A 345 -20.25 1.15 -4.66
N THR A 346 -19.69 0.06 -5.17
CA THR A 346 -18.64 -0.69 -4.45
C THR A 346 -17.36 0.13 -4.29
N LEU A 347 -16.92 0.83 -5.34
CA LEU A 347 -15.73 1.69 -5.30
C LEU A 347 -15.94 2.88 -4.35
N GLU A 348 -17.08 3.54 -4.46
CA GLU A 348 -17.52 4.63 -3.57
C GLU A 348 -17.57 4.19 -2.11
N ASN A 349 -18.15 3.03 -1.82
CA ASN A 349 -18.27 2.48 -0.47
C ASN A 349 -16.90 2.29 0.21
N PHE A 350 -15.83 2.04 -0.56
CA PHE A 350 -14.46 2.05 -0.02
C PHE A 350 -14.02 3.46 0.38
N ILE A 351 -14.25 4.45 -0.49
CA ILE A 351 -13.88 5.86 -0.26
C ILE A 351 -14.61 6.38 0.99
N PHE A 352 -15.94 6.31 1.01
CA PHE A 352 -16.76 6.82 2.12
C PHE A 352 -16.49 6.07 3.43
N GLY A 353 -16.16 4.78 3.34
CA GLY A 353 -15.75 3.99 4.49
C GLY A 353 -14.40 4.40 5.08
N ASP A 354 -13.53 5.00 4.27
CA ASP A 354 -12.21 5.46 4.66
C ASP A 354 -12.18 6.95 5.07
N THR A 355 -13.30 7.66 4.97
CA THR A 355 -13.48 9.02 5.49
C THR A 355 -14.01 9.01 6.93
N PRO A 356 -13.21 9.45 7.92
CA PRO A 356 -13.65 9.62 9.30
C PRO A 356 -14.57 10.83 9.49
N GLU A 357 -15.46 10.78 10.47
CA GLU A 357 -16.29 11.93 10.84
C GLU A 357 -15.51 12.95 11.66
N LEU A 358 -15.91 14.22 11.62
CA LEU A 358 -15.26 15.30 12.37
C LEU A 358 -15.17 14.99 13.87
N GLN A 359 -16.24 14.44 14.45
CA GLN A 359 -16.29 14.08 15.87
C GLN A 359 -15.32 12.94 16.22
N ASP A 360 -15.12 11.99 15.31
CA ASP A 360 -14.18 10.88 15.48
C ASP A 360 -12.73 11.40 15.49
N ILE A 361 -12.38 12.32 14.58
CA ILE A 361 -11.07 13.01 14.56
C ILE A 361 -10.86 13.80 15.85
N LYS A 362 -11.87 14.57 16.27
CA LYS A 362 -11.82 15.34 17.52
C LYS A 362 -11.55 14.44 18.72
N HIS A 363 -12.17 13.25 18.78
CA HIS A 363 -11.93 12.30 19.86
C HIS A 363 -10.47 11.83 19.92
N VAL A 364 -9.84 11.56 18.77
CA VAL A 364 -8.41 11.21 18.70
C VAL A 364 -7.54 12.34 19.25
N LEU A 365 -7.79 13.59 18.84
CA LEU A 365 -7.05 14.76 19.31
C LEU A 365 -7.20 14.97 20.83
N GLU A 366 -8.42 14.85 21.36
CA GLU A 366 -8.68 14.95 22.80
C GLU A 366 -7.96 13.85 23.59
N GLN A 367 -7.91 12.62 23.09
CA GLN A 367 -7.15 11.55 23.73
C GLN A 367 -5.65 11.85 23.76
N ALA A 368 -5.09 12.34 22.66
CA ALA A 368 -3.69 12.75 22.59
C ALA A 368 -3.39 13.89 23.58
N GLU A 369 -4.21 14.94 23.58
CA GLU A 369 -4.05 16.10 24.47
C GLU A 369 -4.11 15.71 25.95
N ARG A 370 -5.08 14.86 26.35
CA ARG A 370 -5.21 14.35 27.73
C ARG A 370 -4.04 13.47 28.16
N SER A 371 -3.34 12.87 27.22
CA SER A 371 -2.20 11.98 27.47
C SER A 371 -0.85 12.71 27.44
N SER A 372 -0.84 14.03 27.30
CA SER A 372 0.40 14.82 27.30
C SER A 372 1.22 14.61 28.60
N PRO A 373 2.56 14.46 28.52
CA PRO A 373 3.42 14.67 27.35
C PRO A 373 3.64 13.42 26.47
N GLN A 374 3.14 12.25 26.85
CA GLN A 374 3.40 10.99 26.16
C GLN A 374 2.12 10.17 25.96
N TRP A 375 1.78 9.91 24.70
CA TRP A 375 0.59 9.17 24.31
C TRP A 375 0.98 7.81 23.73
N GLU A 376 0.47 6.74 24.36
CA GLU A 376 0.72 5.36 23.94
C GLU A 376 -0.53 4.78 23.31
N ILE A 377 -0.41 4.27 22.09
CA ILE A 377 -1.56 3.78 21.33
C ILE A 377 -1.33 2.37 20.82
N VAL A 378 -2.36 1.54 20.90
CA VAL A 378 -2.48 0.33 20.08
C VAL A 378 -3.46 0.66 18.97
N LEU A 379 -3.00 0.67 17.72
CA LEU A 379 -3.78 1.17 16.57
C LEU A 379 -5.18 0.54 16.48
N SER A 380 -5.29 -0.77 16.71
CA SER A 380 -6.57 -1.48 16.67
C SER A 380 -7.51 -1.11 17.82
N ARG A 381 -7.00 -0.73 19.00
CA ARG A 381 -7.82 -0.29 20.13
C ARG A 381 -8.33 1.12 19.88
N LEU A 382 -7.44 2.03 19.51
CA LEU A 382 -7.78 3.41 19.16
C LEU A 382 -8.80 3.48 18.01
N ALA A 383 -8.64 2.64 16.98
CA ALA A 383 -9.61 2.49 15.90
C ALA A 383 -11.02 2.14 16.38
N ASN A 384 -11.13 1.23 17.35
CA ASN A 384 -12.41 0.82 17.92
C ASN A 384 -13.03 1.90 18.82
N GLU A 385 -12.20 2.61 19.59
CA GLU A 385 -12.63 3.67 20.49
C GLU A 385 -13.14 4.90 19.72
N CYS A 386 -12.38 5.33 18.72
CA CYS A 386 -12.67 6.52 17.91
C CYS A 386 -13.54 6.22 16.67
N ASN A 387 -13.97 4.98 16.44
CA ASN A 387 -14.75 4.60 15.25
C ASN A 387 -14.07 4.87 13.89
N ILE A 388 -12.74 5.00 13.86
CA ILE A 388 -11.97 5.18 12.62
C ILE A 388 -11.36 3.84 12.20
N ARG A 389 -11.50 3.43 10.93
CA ARG A 389 -10.80 2.23 10.42
C ARG A 389 -9.29 2.41 10.57
N GLN A 390 -8.55 1.31 10.75
CA GLN A 390 -7.11 1.37 11.06
C GLN A 390 -6.29 2.12 9.99
N LEU A 391 -6.60 1.96 8.70
CA LEU A 391 -5.87 2.62 7.62
C LEU A 391 -6.10 4.15 7.62
N PRO A 392 -7.34 4.67 7.62
CA PRO A 392 -7.61 6.10 7.83
C PRO A 392 -7.04 6.64 9.15
N LEU A 393 -7.07 5.86 10.23
CA LEU A 393 -6.48 6.28 11.50
C LEU A 393 -4.97 6.45 11.40
N LYS A 394 -4.27 5.55 10.69
CA LYS A 394 -2.84 5.69 10.41
C LYS A 394 -2.55 6.96 9.60
N THR A 395 -3.41 7.26 8.61
CA THR A 395 -3.35 8.53 7.85
C THR A 395 -3.50 9.74 8.77
N LEU A 396 -4.52 9.73 9.64
CA LEU A 396 -4.78 10.81 10.59
C LEU A 396 -3.58 11.05 11.52
N LEU A 397 -2.96 9.98 12.05
CA LEU A 397 -1.77 10.09 12.90
C LEU A 397 -0.59 10.75 12.16
N VAL A 398 -0.39 10.44 10.88
CA VAL A 398 0.65 11.10 10.08
C VAL A 398 0.31 12.58 9.86
N TYR A 399 -0.94 12.92 9.57
CA TYR A 399 -1.34 14.33 9.47
C TYR A 399 -1.15 15.08 10.78
N MET A 400 -1.45 14.46 11.93
CA MET A 400 -1.17 15.04 13.24
C MET A 400 0.34 15.25 13.47
N GLU A 401 1.20 14.32 13.03
CA GLU A 401 2.66 14.49 13.09
C GLU A 401 3.14 15.65 12.19
N MET A 402 2.63 15.75 10.97
CA MET A 402 2.96 16.83 10.03
C MET A 402 2.47 18.19 10.51
N ALA A 403 1.32 18.24 11.19
CA ALA A 403 0.81 19.43 11.85
C ALA A 403 1.60 19.78 13.14
N GLY A 404 2.59 18.96 13.52
CA GLY A 404 3.43 19.18 14.69
C GLY A 404 2.71 18.94 16.02
N LEU A 405 1.60 18.18 16.02
CA LEU A 405 0.81 17.88 17.23
C LEU A 405 1.40 16.72 18.03
N ILE A 406 1.98 15.75 17.32
CA ILE A 406 2.60 14.56 17.90
C ILE A 406 3.93 14.27 17.20
N GLU A 407 4.78 13.48 17.84
CA GLU A 407 6.06 13.03 17.27
C GLU A 407 6.30 11.58 17.65
N ALA A 408 6.44 10.70 16.65
CA ALA A 408 6.72 9.28 16.89
C ALA A 408 8.08 9.10 17.57
N LYS A 409 8.10 8.38 18.70
CA LYS A 409 9.32 8.00 19.42
C LYS A 409 9.69 6.56 19.09
N TYR A 410 9.19 5.62 19.87
CA TYR A 410 9.47 4.21 19.70
C TYR A 410 8.18 3.40 19.64
N SER A 411 8.29 2.17 19.13
CA SER A 411 7.23 1.17 19.21
C SER A 411 7.71 -0.03 20.01
N TYR A 412 6.77 -0.68 20.69
CA TYR A 412 7.01 -1.87 21.48
C TYR A 412 5.76 -2.76 21.46
N PHE A 413 5.88 -4.08 21.69
CA PHE A 413 4.69 -4.93 21.79
C PHE A 413 4.05 -4.82 23.18
N ALA A 414 2.74 -4.52 23.25
CA ALA A 414 2.00 -4.41 24.51
C ALA A 414 1.96 -5.76 25.24
N ASP A 415 1.78 -6.84 24.48
CA ASP A 415 1.56 -8.18 25.02
C ASP A 415 2.73 -9.08 24.63
N TYR A 416 3.31 -9.73 25.64
CA TYR A 416 4.25 -10.83 25.44
C TYR A 416 3.65 -12.09 26.04
N ARG A 417 3.65 -13.15 25.25
CA ARG A 417 3.32 -14.48 25.70
C ARG A 417 4.44 -15.44 25.38
N PHE A 418 4.73 -16.35 26.28
CA PHE A 418 5.74 -17.37 26.04
C PHE A 418 5.23 -18.74 26.47
N LYS A 419 5.72 -19.78 25.83
CA LYS A 419 5.47 -21.16 26.19
C LYS A 419 6.80 -21.81 26.55
N PHE A 420 6.84 -22.50 27.69
CA PHE A 420 8.03 -23.22 28.12
C PHE A 420 8.35 -24.40 27.18
N ILE A 421 9.58 -24.45 26.68
CA ILE A 421 10.16 -25.61 25.98
C ILE A 421 11.03 -26.41 26.97
N LYS A 422 11.76 -25.71 27.84
CA LYS A 422 12.46 -26.25 29.01
C LYS A 422 11.72 -25.89 30.29
N ASP A 423 11.90 -26.69 31.33
CA ASP A 423 11.25 -26.44 32.62
C ASP A 423 11.74 -25.14 33.28
N LYS A 424 10.87 -24.56 34.10
CA LYS A 424 11.09 -23.26 34.75
C LYS A 424 12.37 -23.28 35.61
N GLU A 425 12.58 -24.35 36.38
CA GLU A 425 13.73 -24.46 37.28
C GLU A 425 15.05 -24.53 36.51
N PHE A 426 15.09 -25.27 35.41
CA PHE A 426 16.24 -25.33 34.51
C PHE A 426 16.66 -23.94 34.06
N ILE A 427 15.70 -23.11 33.60
CA ILE A 427 15.98 -21.75 33.09
C ILE A 427 16.49 -20.86 34.21
N VAL A 428 15.81 -20.85 35.36
CA VAL A 428 16.16 -20.03 36.54
C VAL A 428 17.58 -20.37 37.05
N ASN A 429 17.96 -21.65 37.02
CA ASN A 429 19.27 -22.11 37.47
C ASN A 429 20.44 -21.76 36.54
N GLN A 430 20.19 -21.28 35.32
CA GLN A 430 21.25 -20.81 34.40
C GLN A 430 21.85 -19.45 34.80
N PHE A 431 21.23 -18.76 35.76
CA PHE A 431 21.58 -17.37 36.11
C PHE A 431 22.23 -17.27 37.50
N ASP A 432 23.10 -16.27 37.64
CA ASP A 432 23.67 -15.84 38.92
C ASP A 432 22.58 -15.39 39.91
N PRO A 433 22.85 -15.32 41.22
CA PRO A 433 21.83 -15.07 42.24
C PRO A 433 21.01 -13.79 42.02
N VAL A 434 21.62 -12.72 41.47
CA VAL A 434 20.95 -11.43 41.25
C VAL A 434 20.01 -11.52 40.05
N ARG A 435 20.45 -12.12 38.95
CA ARG A 435 19.60 -12.33 37.76
C ARG A 435 18.52 -13.38 37.99
N ARG A 436 18.82 -14.40 38.79
CA ARG A 436 17.89 -15.48 39.15
C ARG A 436 16.61 -14.95 39.79
N GLN A 437 16.74 -14.01 40.72
CA GLN A 437 15.60 -13.41 41.42
C GLN A 437 14.66 -12.68 40.43
N PHE A 438 15.22 -11.96 39.47
CA PHE A 438 14.45 -11.28 38.43
C PHE A 438 13.74 -12.27 37.49
N VAL A 439 14.45 -13.29 36.99
CA VAL A 439 13.86 -14.29 36.09
C VAL A 439 12.74 -15.08 36.78
N GLN A 440 12.92 -15.40 38.06
CA GLN A 440 11.90 -16.03 38.88
C GLN A 440 10.66 -15.13 39.00
N ALA A 441 10.85 -13.84 39.34
CA ALA A 441 9.77 -12.87 39.43
C ALA A 441 9.04 -12.66 38.10
N LEU A 442 9.76 -12.58 36.97
CA LEU A 442 9.17 -12.50 35.64
C LEU A 442 8.23 -13.68 35.37
N PHE A 443 8.64 -14.90 35.72
CA PHE A 443 7.80 -16.08 35.54
C PHE A 443 6.65 -16.17 36.56
N ASP A 444 6.83 -15.68 37.77
CA ASP A 444 5.79 -15.65 38.80
C ASP A 444 4.71 -14.59 38.49
N CYS A 445 5.12 -13.45 37.92
CA CYS A 445 4.24 -12.41 37.37
C CYS A 445 3.71 -12.76 35.97
N SER A 446 3.79 -14.03 35.53
CA SER A 446 3.25 -14.46 34.25
C SER A 446 2.09 -15.44 34.45
N THR A 447 0.90 -15.09 33.94
CA THR A 447 -0.30 -15.90 34.10
C THR A 447 -0.39 -16.98 33.02
N LYS A 448 -0.54 -18.24 33.43
CA LYS A 448 -0.60 -19.37 32.48
C LYS A 448 -2.03 -19.61 31.97
N ALA A 449 -2.23 -19.51 30.66
CA ALA A 449 -3.45 -19.87 29.95
C ALA A 449 -3.19 -21.06 29.00
N LYS A 450 -3.66 -22.25 29.40
CA LYS A 450 -3.37 -23.54 28.73
C LYS A 450 -1.85 -23.81 28.65
N VAL A 451 -1.24 -23.53 27.50
CA VAL A 451 0.18 -23.83 27.22
C VAL A 451 1.02 -22.53 27.21
N TRP A 452 0.39 -21.38 26.99
CA TRP A 452 1.06 -20.08 26.91
C TRP A 452 0.94 -19.34 28.25
N CYS A 453 2.02 -18.67 28.65
CA CYS A 453 2.10 -17.77 29.79
C CYS A 453 2.06 -16.34 29.27
N GLN A 454 1.15 -15.51 29.79
CA GLN A 454 1.07 -14.08 29.47
C GLN A 454 1.82 -13.28 30.53
N VAL A 455 2.74 -12.43 30.09
CA VAL A 455 3.56 -11.59 30.97
C VAL A 455 2.70 -10.44 31.48
N ASP A 456 2.61 -10.29 32.79
CA ASP A 456 2.02 -9.13 33.43
C ASP A 456 3.11 -8.11 33.77
N PHE A 457 3.30 -7.13 32.89
CA PHE A 457 4.31 -6.10 33.10
C PHE A 457 3.96 -5.15 34.24
N ASP A 458 2.67 -4.98 34.56
CA ASP A 458 2.23 -4.08 35.64
C ASP A 458 2.52 -4.73 36.99
N ALA A 459 2.21 -6.02 37.15
CA ALA A 459 2.60 -6.79 38.33
C ALA A 459 4.12 -6.86 38.48
N LEU A 460 4.85 -7.08 37.38
CA LEU A 460 6.32 -7.10 37.40
C LEU A 460 6.89 -5.74 37.79
N TRP A 461 6.30 -4.64 37.31
CA TRP A 461 6.71 -3.28 37.65
C TRP A 461 6.49 -2.94 39.12
N GLN A 462 5.37 -3.37 39.70
CA GLN A 462 5.08 -3.18 41.13
C GLN A 462 6.13 -3.86 42.03
N HIS A 463 6.67 -4.99 41.59
CA HIS A 463 7.72 -5.73 42.33
C HIS A 463 9.15 -5.28 41.98
N PHE A 464 9.40 -4.87 40.74
CA PHE A 464 10.70 -4.49 40.19
C PHE A 464 10.52 -3.24 39.31
N GLN A 465 10.61 -2.05 39.92
CA GLN A 465 10.47 -0.76 39.22
C GLN A 465 11.42 -0.68 38.02
N GLY A 466 10.94 -0.25 36.85
CA GLY A 466 11.81 0.17 35.73
C GLY A 466 12.03 -0.84 34.59
N GLU A 467 11.55 -2.08 34.66
CA GLU A 467 12.25 -3.18 33.96
C GLU A 467 11.53 -3.81 32.75
N ARG A 468 10.53 -3.16 32.12
CA ARG A 468 9.86 -3.70 30.92
C ARG A 468 10.85 -4.12 29.82
N GLN A 469 11.83 -3.26 29.49
CA GLN A 469 12.85 -3.58 28.48
C GLN A 469 13.73 -4.77 28.90
N ARG A 470 14.03 -4.90 30.20
CA ARG A 470 14.83 -6.01 30.74
C ARG A 470 14.06 -7.33 30.71
N ALA A 471 12.76 -7.30 31.01
CA ALA A 471 11.86 -8.45 30.93
C ALA A 471 11.74 -8.96 29.49
N VAL A 472 11.52 -8.04 28.54
CA VAL A 472 11.51 -8.36 27.11
C VAL A 472 12.86 -8.94 26.67
N ALA A 473 13.97 -8.30 27.02
CA ALA A 473 15.30 -8.80 26.67
C ALA A 473 15.60 -10.20 27.26
N ALA A 474 15.10 -10.49 28.47
CA ALA A 474 15.22 -11.81 29.09
C ALA A 474 14.39 -12.87 28.34
N LEU A 475 13.14 -12.55 27.98
CA LEU A 475 12.28 -13.45 27.21
C LEU A 475 12.84 -13.71 25.80
N ASP A 476 13.33 -12.68 25.13
CA ASP A 476 14.03 -12.82 23.84
C ASP A 476 15.24 -13.74 23.98
N TYR A 477 16.06 -13.55 25.03
CA TYR A 477 17.21 -14.41 25.31
C TYR A 477 16.81 -15.87 25.56
N PHE A 478 15.74 -16.12 26.31
CA PHE A 478 15.23 -17.49 26.53
C PHE A 478 14.75 -18.12 25.22
N HIS A 479 14.15 -17.31 24.34
CA HIS A 479 13.68 -17.76 23.05
C HIS A 479 14.85 -18.12 22.11
N GLU A 480 15.86 -17.26 22.04
CA GLU A 480 17.11 -17.49 21.30
C GLU A 480 17.81 -18.79 21.74
N LYS A 481 17.76 -19.10 23.05
CA LYS A 481 18.32 -20.35 23.60
C LYS A 481 17.44 -21.58 23.38
N GLY A 482 16.26 -21.44 22.79
CA GLY A 482 15.28 -22.52 22.61
C GLY A 482 14.69 -23.01 23.92
N TRP A 483 14.69 -22.18 24.97
CA TRP A 483 14.14 -22.51 26.27
C TRP A 483 12.66 -22.17 26.37
N VAL A 484 12.22 -21.14 25.63
CA VAL A 484 10.82 -20.77 25.47
C VAL A 484 10.49 -20.50 24.01
N GLU A 485 9.23 -20.67 23.65
CA GLU A 485 8.64 -20.17 22.40
C GLU A 485 7.99 -18.82 22.73
N LEU A 486 8.37 -17.73 22.05
CA LEU A 486 7.89 -16.38 22.36
C LEU A 486 6.96 -15.86 21.26
N GLU A 487 5.83 -15.28 21.67
CA GLU A 487 4.84 -14.64 20.82
C GLU A 487 4.57 -13.21 21.34
N SER A 488 4.88 -12.20 20.52
CA SER A 488 4.61 -10.80 20.84
C SER A 488 3.37 -10.31 20.07
N LYS A 489 2.42 -9.67 20.75
CA LYS A 489 1.17 -9.14 20.16
C LYS A 489 0.95 -7.68 20.51
N LEU A 490 0.07 -7.07 19.72
CA LEU A 490 -0.42 -5.70 19.89
C LEU A 490 0.72 -4.68 19.93
N MET A 491 1.24 -4.34 18.75
CA MET A 491 2.23 -3.27 18.63
C MET A 491 1.65 -1.95 19.17
N THR A 492 2.28 -1.42 20.21
CA THR A 492 2.06 -0.10 20.77
C THR A 492 3.02 0.89 20.13
N GLU A 493 2.49 2.01 19.67
CA GLU A 493 3.27 3.17 19.22
C GLU A 493 3.26 4.23 20.32
N VAL A 494 4.43 4.79 20.62
CA VAL A 494 4.59 5.86 21.60
C VAL A 494 4.86 7.18 20.89
N TYR A 495 4.03 8.16 21.19
CA TYR A 495 4.11 9.51 20.65
C TYR A 495 4.41 10.50 21.75
N GLN A 496 5.33 11.43 21.49
CA GLN A 496 5.42 12.65 22.28
C GLN A 496 4.33 13.61 21.80
N VAL A 497 3.52 14.12 22.73
CA VAL A 497 2.48 15.11 22.45
C VAL A 497 3.08 16.50 22.60
N LYS A 498 2.96 17.32 21.56
CA LYS A 498 3.43 18.71 21.57
C LYS A 498 2.32 19.64 22.06
N PRO A 499 2.64 20.79 22.69
CA PRO A 499 1.62 21.75 23.09
C PRO A 499 0.81 22.23 21.89
N PHE A 500 -0.52 22.17 21.99
CA PHE A 500 -1.42 22.62 20.93
C PHE A 500 -1.45 24.15 20.89
N SER A 501 -1.18 24.75 19.73
CA SER A 501 -1.21 26.21 19.57
C SER A 501 -2.60 26.74 19.16
N LYS A 502 -3.46 25.86 18.67
CA LYS A 502 -4.88 26.12 18.34
C LYS A 502 -5.78 25.25 19.23
N THR A 503 -7.08 25.55 19.23
CA THR A 503 -8.06 24.70 19.91
C THR A 503 -8.17 23.33 19.21
N THR A 504 -8.49 22.30 19.98
CA THR A 504 -8.73 20.94 19.46
C THR A 504 -9.79 20.91 18.35
N HIS A 505 -10.80 21.78 18.44
CA HIS A 505 -11.81 21.90 17.39
C HIS A 505 -11.23 22.41 16.06
N GLN A 506 -10.38 23.44 16.08
CA GLN A 506 -9.76 24.01 14.88
C GLN A 506 -8.85 22.98 14.19
N TYR A 507 -8.05 22.24 14.96
CA TYR A 507 -7.26 21.15 14.38
C TYR A 507 -8.13 20.03 13.82
N ALA A 508 -9.23 19.68 14.50
CA ALA A 508 -10.16 18.68 13.99
C ALA A 508 -10.76 19.09 12.64
N GLU A 509 -11.16 20.35 12.49
CA GLU A 509 -11.68 20.88 11.22
C GLU A 509 -10.62 20.86 10.12
N GLU A 510 -9.41 21.33 10.40
CA GLU A 510 -8.30 21.33 9.43
C GLU A 510 -7.99 19.91 8.94
N LEU A 511 -7.87 18.95 9.86
CA LEU A 511 -7.60 17.55 9.53
C LEU A 511 -8.79 16.90 8.81
N TRP A 512 -10.01 17.20 9.21
CA TRP A 512 -11.23 16.70 8.56
C TRP A 512 -11.34 17.19 7.11
N GLN A 513 -11.01 18.46 6.84
CA GLN A 513 -11.01 19.02 5.48
C GLN A 513 -10.02 18.31 4.55
N LEU A 514 -8.89 17.81 5.07
CA LEU A 514 -7.96 16.99 4.27
C LEU A 514 -8.62 15.69 3.80
N PHE A 515 -9.34 15.00 4.70
CA PHE A 515 -10.09 13.79 4.34
C PHE A 515 -11.24 14.09 3.36
N CYS A 516 -11.99 15.17 3.55
CA CYS A 516 -13.06 15.55 2.61
C CYS A 516 -12.53 15.94 1.23
N THR A 517 -11.38 16.62 1.17
CA THR A 517 -10.74 16.97 -0.11
C THR A 517 -10.29 15.71 -0.84
N LYS A 518 -9.71 14.76 -0.10
CA LYS A 518 -9.31 13.46 -0.65
C LYS A 518 -10.50 12.65 -1.14
N GLU A 519 -11.56 12.55 -0.35
CA GLU A 519 -12.81 11.87 -0.73
C GLU A 519 -13.35 12.41 -2.07
N LYS A 520 -13.48 13.74 -2.19
CA LYS A 520 -13.93 14.38 -3.44
C LYS A 520 -13.01 14.07 -4.62
N SER A 521 -11.70 14.10 -4.39
CA SER A 521 -10.71 13.76 -5.42
C SER A 521 -10.83 12.29 -5.85
N ASP A 522 -11.04 11.37 -4.91
CA ASP A 522 -11.14 9.94 -5.18
C ASP A 522 -12.43 9.63 -5.96
N VAL A 523 -13.57 10.25 -5.61
CA VAL A 523 -14.83 10.15 -6.38
C VAL A 523 -14.66 10.71 -7.79
N ALA A 524 -14.05 11.89 -7.94
CA ALA A 524 -13.81 12.49 -9.26
C ALA A 524 -12.92 11.62 -10.16
N ARG A 525 -12.01 10.81 -9.60
CA ARG A 525 -11.23 9.85 -10.38
C ARG A 525 -12.08 8.72 -10.95
N ILE A 526 -13.13 8.28 -10.25
CA ILE A 526 -14.09 7.29 -10.76
C ILE A 526 -14.85 7.88 -11.95
N ASP A 527 -15.36 9.11 -11.81
CA ASP A 527 -16.06 9.80 -12.90
C ASP A 527 -15.17 9.96 -14.14
N TYR A 528 -13.91 10.37 -13.93
CA TYR A 528 -12.94 10.49 -15.02
C TYR A 528 -12.68 9.15 -15.70
N LEU A 529 -12.53 8.07 -14.94
CA LEU A 529 -12.34 6.71 -15.46
C LEU A 529 -13.53 6.26 -16.32
N LEU A 530 -14.76 6.53 -15.89
CA LEU A 530 -15.97 6.19 -16.66
C LEU A 530 -16.07 6.99 -17.96
N ASN A 531 -15.69 8.26 -17.93
CA ASN A 531 -15.63 9.10 -19.12
C ASN A 531 -14.56 8.60 -20.09
N PHE A 532 -13.38 8.23 -19.59
CA PHE A 532 -12.30 7.63 -20.38
C PHE A 532 -12.77 6.38 -21.11
N PHE A 533 -13.39 5.42 -20.42
CA PHE A 533 -13.86 4.17 -21.05
C PHE A 533 -15.00 4.36 -22.07
N GLN A 534 -15.73 5.47 -21.99
CA GLN A 534 -16.83 5.80 -22.91
C GLN A 534 -16.43 6.89 -23.92
N SER A 535 -15.14 7.24 -23.97
CA SER A 535 -14.64 8.27 -24.87
C SER A 535 -14.86 7.89 -26.32
N SER A 536 -15.16 8.90 -27.14
CA SER A 536 -15.18 8.80 -28.60
C SER A 536 -13.83 9.06 -29.24
N GLN A 537 -12.81 9.35 -28.41
CA GLN A 537 -11.42 9.54 -28.85
C GLN A 537 -10.62 8.25 -28.68
N CYS A 538 -9.48 8.17 -29.36
CA CYS A 538 -8.56 7.03 -29.26
C CYS A 538 -8.12 6.79 -27.81
N LEU A 539 -8.49 5.65 -27.23
CA LEU A 539 -8.21 5.32 -25.83
C LEU A 539 -6.70 5.30 -25.51
N SER A 540 -5.87 4.77 -26.40
CA SER A 540 -4.42 4.74 -26.19
C SER A 540 -3.79 6.15 -26.25
N HIS A 541 -4.36 7.05 -27.04
CA HIS A 541 -3.91 8.45 -27.11
C HIS A 541 -4.32 9.19 -25.83
N GLU A 542 -5.59 9.09 -25.45
CA GLU A 542 -6.12 9.74 -24.27
C GLU A 542 -5.41 9.28 -22.99
N LEU A 543 -5.14 7.98 -22.86
CA LEU A 543 -4.38 7.43 -21.75
C LEU A 543 -2.94 7.96 -21.70
N ALA A 544 -2.27 8.08 -22.86
CA ALA A 544 -0.92 8.64 -22.92
C ALA A 544 -0.91 10.14 -22.55
N SER A 545 -1.85 10.91 -23.11
CA SER A 545 -2.05 12.33 -22.80
C SER A 545 -2.37 12.58 -21.33
N TYR A 546 -3.11 11.69 -20.68
CA TYR A 546 -3.40 11.75 -19.24
C TYR A 546 -2.12 11.73 -18.37
N PHE A 547 -1.08 11.00 -18.80
CA PHE A 547 0.24 10.98 -18.15
C PHE A 547 1.24 11.98 -18.76
N GLY A 548 0.77 12.93 -19.56
CA GLY A 548 1.61 13.98 -20.16
C GLY A 548 2.41 13.54 -21.38
N ASP A 549 2.15 12.35 -21.94
CA ASP A 549 2.79 11.88 -23.17
C ASP A 549 2.01 12.36 -24.42
N ASN A 550 2.37 13.56 -24.87
CA ASN A 550 1.80 14.18 -26.06
C ASN A 550 2.39 13.64 -27.38
N ALA A 551 3.34 12.70 -27.34
CA ALA A 551 3.95 12.13 -28.54
C ALA A 551 3.17 10.93 -29.09
N ALA A 552 2.16 10.44 -28.35
CA ALA A 552 1.30 9.35 -28.78
C ALA A 552 0.48 9.71 -30.03
N PRO A 553 0.29 8.78 -30.98
CA PRO A 553 -0.51 9.06 -32.18
C PRO A 553 -1.97 9.35 -31.80
N ASN A 554 -2.57 10.37 -32.44
CA ASN A 554 -3.98 10.74 -32.21
C ASN A 554 -4.95 9.57 -32.51
N GLU A 555 -4.58 8.70 -33.44
CA GLU A 555 -5.29 7.45 -33.74
C GLU A 555 -4.29 6.30 -33.69
N CYS A 556 -4.45 5.39 -32.73
CA CYS A 556 -3.53 4.27 -32.56
C CYS A 556 -3.77 3.13 -33.55
N GLY A 557 -4.97 3.04 -34.13
CA GLY A 557 -5.38 2.00 -35.09
C GLY A 557 -5.57 0.60 -34.48
N HIS A 558 -5.56 0.46 -33.14
CA HIS A 558 -5.66 -0.83 -32.47
C HIS A 558 -6.55 -0.86 -31.22
N CYS A 559 -7.05 0.28 -30.74
CA CYS A 559 -8.06 0.30 -29.67
C CYS A 559 -9.48 0.18 -30.22
N SER A 560 -10.45 -0.23 -29.39
CA SER A 560 -11.85 -0.42 -29.79
C SER A 560 -12.44 0.83 -30.47
N VAL A 561 -12.13 2.04 -29.98
CA VAL A 561 -12.59 3.30 -30.59
C VAL A 561 -12.03 3.50 -32.00
N CYS A 562 -10.73 3.24 -32.21
CA CYS A 562 -10.13 3.30 -33.55
C CYS A 562 -10.69 2.21 -34.50
N HIS A 563 -11.24 1.12 -33.96
CA HIS A 563 -11.99 0.12 -34.70
C HIS A 563 -13.48 0.47 -34.89
N GLY A 564 -13.91 1.67 -34.49
CA GLY A 564 -15.29 2.14 -34.62
C GLY A 564 -16.24 1.63 -33.53
N GLN A 565 -15.71 1.05 -32.45
CA GLN A 565 -16.47 0.51 -31.32
C GLN A 565 -16.35 1.43 -30.10
N VAL A 566 -17.21 2.45 -30.05
CA VAL A 566 -17.36 3.34 -28.89
C VAL A 566 -18.28 2.68 -27.87
N ALA A 567 -17.80 2.52 -26.64
CA ALA A 567 -18.54 1.85 -25.59
C ALA A 567 -19.57 2.77 -24.93
N GLN A 568 -20.73 2.21 -24.56
CA GLN A 568 -21.69 2.80 -23.64
C GLN A 568 -21.93 1.81 -22.52
N LEU A 569 -21.52 2.17 -21.29
CA LEU A 569 -21.56 1.25 -20.16
C LEU A 569 -22.99 1.19 -19.59
N PRO A 570 -23.57 -0.01 -19.40
CA PRO A 570 -24.88 -0.14 -18.76
C PRO A 570 -24.91 0.51 -17.39
N LYS A 571 -26.03 1.19 -17.10
CA LYS A 571 -26.25 1.89 -15.83
C LYS A 571 -26.93 0.98 -14.81
N PRO A 572 -26.65 1.15 -13.51
CA PRO A 572 -27.35 0.42 -12.47
C PRO A 572 -28.85 0.72 -12.49
N GLN A 573 -29.65 -0.31 -12.26
CA GLN A 573 -31.06 -0.16 -11.93
C GLN A 573 -31.16 0.15 -10.43
N SER A 574 -31.35 1.43 -10.08
CA SER A 574 -31.53 1.81 -8.68
C SER A 574 -32.91 1.37 -8.17
N PRO A 575 -33.00 0.72 -6.99
CA PRO A 575 -34.28 0.45 -6.35
C PRO A 575 -34.99 1.76 -5.99
N VAL A 576 -36.32 1.74 -6.03
CA VAL A 576 -37.14 2.88 -5.60
C VAL A 576 -37.11 2.95 -4.08
N LEU A 577 -36.33 3.89 -3.52
CA LEU A 577 -36.09 3.99 -2.08
C LEU A 577 -37.38 4.15 -1.25
N THR A 578 -38.40 4.81 -1.80
CA THR A 578 -39.69 5.04 -1.11
C THR A 578 -40.50 3.76 -0.87
N GLU A 579 -40.16 2.65 -1.51
CA GLU A 579 -40.87 1.37 -1.35
C GLU A 579 -40.21 0.45 -0.31
N LEU A 580 -39.09 0.88 0.28
CA LEU A 580 -38.30 0.08 1.22
C LEU A 580 -38.56 0.52 2.68
N PRO A 581 -38.56 -0.42 3.66
CA PRO A 581 -38.77 -0.11 5.07
C PRO A 581 -37.48 0.45 5.72
N ILE A 582 -36.89 1.49 5.12
CA ILE A 582 -35.59 2.04 5.52
C ILE A 582 -35.67 2.64 6.93
N LEU A 583 -36.75 3.34 7.28
CA LEU A 583 -36.93 3.91 8.62
C LEU A 583 -36.99 2.84 9.71
N ASP A 584 -37.64 1.70 9.45
CA ASP A 584 -37.67 0.59 10.40
C ASP A 584 -36.26 0.02 10.63
N TRP A 585 -35.48 -0.10 9.56
CA TRP A 585 -34.08 -0.55 9.65
C TRP A 585 -33.19 0.42 10.42
N LEU A 586 -33.37 1.73 10.22
CA LEU A 586 -32.62 2.76 10.96
C LEU A 586 -33.03 2.80 12.43
N ASN A 587 -34.33 2.68 12.73
CA ASN A 587 -34.84 2.59 14.11
C ASN A 587 -34.28 1.36 14.85
N GLU A 588 -34.20 0.20 14.18
CA GLU A 588 -33.57 -1.01 14.74
C GLU A 588 -32.09 -0.77 15.09
N LEU A 589 -31.35 -0.09 14.19
CA LEU A 589 -29.95 0.25 14.39
C LEU A 589 -29.76 1.21 15.58
N GLU A 590 -30.53 2.30 15.64
CA GLU A 590 -30.42 3.30 16.70
C GLU A 590 -30.83 2.75 18.06
N THR A 591 -31.88 1.92 18.10
CA THR A 591 -32.27 1.18 19.31
C THR A 591 -31.12 0.33 19.83
N LYS A 592 -30.37 -0.33 18.93
CA LYS A 592 -29.21 -1.13 19.30
C LYS A 592 -28.01 -0.28 19.71
N ALA A 593 -27.84 0.90 19.11
CA ALA A 593 -26.80 1.85 19.46
C ALA A 593 -27.05 2.54 20.81
N GLY A 594 -28.31 2.70 21.20
CA GLY A 594 -28.72 3.45 22.39
C GLY A 594 -28.59 4.97 22.24
N GLU A 595 -28.36 5.46 21.02
CA GLU A 595 -28.22 6.86 20.66
C GLU A 595 -28.60 7.08 19.20
N GLN A 596 -28.97 8.31 18.85
CA GLN A 596 -29.17 8.71 17.46
C GLN A 596 -27.82 8.72 16.75
N LEU A 597 -27.78 8.15 15.54
CA LEU A 597 -26.57 8.11 14.74
C LEU A 597 -26.58 9.24 13.70
N SER A 598 -25.39 9.68 13.28
CA SER A 598 -25.29 10.65 12.19
C SER A 598 -25.85 10.08 10.90
N THR A 599 -26.34 10.95 10.00
CA THR A 599 -26.77 10.56 8.65
C THR A 599 -25.70 9.75 7.93
N THR A 600 -24.42 10.10 8.10
CA THR A 600 -23.28 9.37 7.54
C THR A 600 -23.21 7.93 8.04
N LEU A 601 -23.38 7.68 9.35
CA LEU A 601 -23.41 6.33 9.89
C LEU A 601 -24.66 5.56 9.43
N GLN A 602 -25.83 6.21 9.41
CA GLN A 602 -27.06 5.61 8.91
C GLN A 602 -26.89 5.15 7.45
N ALA A 603 -26.32 5.98 6.57
CA ALA A 603 -26.01 5.62 5.20
C ALA A 603 -24.95 4.49 5.11
N LYS A 604 -23.87 4.58 5.91
CA LYS A 604 -22.85 3.51 5.96
C LYS A 604 -23.45 2.15 6.35
N PHE A 605 -24.43 2.14 7.25
CA PHE A 605 -25.15 0.94 7.61
C PHE A 605 -25.96 0.37 6.43
N LEU A 606 -26.77 1.19 5.78
CA LEU A 606 -27.61 0.78 4.65
C LEU A 606 -26.78 0.31 3.45
N CYS A 607 -25.65 0.96 3.17
CA CYS A 607 -24.73 0.60 2.09
C CYS A 607 -23.75 -0.53 2.46
N GLY A 608 -23.83 -1.10 3.68
CA GLY A 608 -23.00 -2.24 4.08
C GLY A 608 -21.54 -1.90 4.40
N ILE A 609 -21.24 -0.61 4.57
CA ILE A 609 -19.92 -0.08 4.88
C ILE A 609 -19.60 -0.35 6.35
N ALA A 610 -18.78 -1.38 6.61
CA ALA A 610 -18.42 -1.74 7.97
C ALA A 610 -17.56 -0.67 8.66
N THR A 611 -17.91 -0.31 9.90
CA THR A 611 -17.13 0.56 10.79
C THR A 611 -16.78 -0.18 12.09
N PRO A 612 -15.78 0.30 12.86
CA PRO A 612 -15.50 -0.27 14.18
C PRO A 612 -16.72 -0.21 15.12
N LYS A 613 -17.51 0.88 15.08
CA LYS A 613 -18.78 0.98 15.84
C LYS A 613 -19.77 -0.11 15.44
N PHE A 614 -19.97 -0.37 14.14
CA PHE A 614 -20.87 -1.44 13.69
C PHE A 614 -20.41 -2.84 14.09
N THR A 615 -19.10 -3.06 14.19
CA THR A 615 -18.56 -4.32 14.69
C THR A 615 -18.92 -4.52 16.16
N ARG A 616 -18.78 -3.47 17.00
CA ARG A 616 -19.20 -3.50 18.42
C ARG A 616 -20.70 -3.74 18.58
N LEU A 617 -21.50 -3.07 17.75
CA LEU A 617 -22.96 -3.22 17.74
C LEU A 617 -23.44 -4.52 17.10
N LYS A 618 -22.55 -5.34 16.50
CA LYS A 618 -22.93 -6.48 15.66
C LYS A 618 -23.98 -6.06 14.62
N ALA A 619 -23.79 -4.93 13.96
CA ALA A 619 -24.78 -4.35 13.04
C ALA A 619 -24.97 -5.20 11.77
N ARG A 620 -23.97 -5.99 11.37
CA ARG A 620 -24.05 -6.93 10.25
C ARG A 620 -25.16 -7.98 10.38
N SER A 621 -25.64 -8.24 11.59
CA SER A 621 -26.74 -9.17 11.82
C SER A 621 -28.12 -8.52 11.72
N LEU A 622 -28.20 -7.20 11.53
CA LEU A 622 -29.46 -6.46 11.42
C LEU A 622 -29.95 -6.49 9.97
N VAL A 623 -31.27 -6.40 9.80
CA VAL A 623 -31.92 -6.63 8.51
C VAL A 623 -31.51 -5.59 7.46
N GLY A 624 -31.34 -4.34 7.89
CA GLY A 624 -30.99 -3.22 7.00
C GLY A 624 -29.54 -3.13 6.56
N PHE A 625 -28.62 -3.91 7.17
CA PHE A 625 -27.20 -3.79 6.86
C PHE A 625 -26.92 -4.22 5.42
N GLY A 626 -26.41 -3.32 4.58
CA GLY A 626 -26.06 -3.62 3.19
C GLY A 626 -27.22 -3.73 2.22
N ARG A 627 -28.45 -3.35 2.62
CA ARG A 627 -29.63 -3.43 1.73
C ARG A 627 -29.59 -2.47 0.54
N LEU A 628 -28.79 -1.41 0.64
CA LEU A 628 -28.59 -0.40 -0.40
C LEU A 628 -27.13 -0.40 -0.90
N GLU A 629 -26.43 -1.55 -0.88
CA GLU A 629 -25.03 -1.64 -1.33
C GLU A 629 -24.83 -1.28 -2.82
N SER A 630 -25.88 -1.43 -3.63
CA SER A 630 -25.91 -1.12 -5.06
C SER A 630 -26.43 0.29 -5.38
N VAL A 631 -26.75 1.09 -4.36
CA VAL A 631 -27.23 2.46 -4.52
C VAL A 631 -26.05 3.42 -4.29
N PRO A 632 -25.87 4.47 -5.11
CA PRO A 632 -24.86 5.49 -4.85
C PRO A 632 -25.00 6.06 -3.43
N PHE A 633 -23.88 6.18 -2.73
CA PHE A 633 -23.90 6.58 -1.32
C PHE A 633 -24.47 7.98 -1.12
N SER A 634 -24.23 8.89 -2.08
CA SER A 634 -24.79 10.25 -2.11
C SER A 634 -26.31 10.24 -2.10
N ASP A 635 -26.93 9.35 -2.86
CA ASP A 635 -28.38 9.28 -3.03
C ASP A 635 -29.03 8.78 -1.73
N VAL A 636 -28.38 7.84 -1.05
CA VAL A 636 -28.80 7.36 0.28
C VAL A 636 -28.73 8.47 1.32
N ILE A 637 -27.65 9.26 1.33
CA ILE A 637 -27.51 10.43 2.22
C ILE A 637 -28.60 11.47 1.95
N GLU A 638 -28.82 11.81 0.69
CA GLU A 638 -29.85 12.78 0.29
C GLU A 638 -31.23 12.32 0.74
N TRP A 639 -31.57 11.05 0.49
CA TRP A 639 -32.84 10.46 0.92
C TRP A 639 -33.05 10.51 2.43
N ILE A 640 -32.02 10.15 3.22
CA ILE A 640 -32.10 10.22 4.69
C ILE A 640 -32.32 11.66 5.15
N ASN A 641 -31.58 12.62 4.58
CA ASN A 641 -31.71 14.03 4.95
C ASN A 641 -33.09 14.59 4.61
N GLN A 642 -33.67 14.22 3.46
CA GLN A 642 -35.04 14.61 3.11
C GLN A 642 -36.06 14.03 4.08
N THR A 643 -35.87 12.79 4.52
CA THR A 643 -36.81 12.09 5.42
C THR A 643 -36.70 12.53 6.88
N ASN A 644 -35.55 13.06 7.31
CA ASN A 644 -35.36 13.62 8.66
C ASN A 644 -35.95 15.04 8.83
N ILE A 645 -36.41 15.67 7.74
CA ILE A 645 -37.02 17.02 7.76
C ILE A 645 -38.55 16.95 7.97
N ASP A 646 -39.16 15.81 7.70
CA ASP A 646 -40.59 15.49 7.96
C ASP A 646 -40.77 14.83 9.34
#